data_AF-A0A2D6TU76-F1
#
_entry.id   AF-A0A2D6TU76-F1
#
_cell.length_a   1.000
_cell.length_b   1.000
_cell.length_c   1.000
_cell.angle_alpha   90.00
_cell.angle_beta   90.00
_cell.angle_gamma   90.00
#
_symmetry.space_group_name_H-M   'P 1'
#
loop_
_entity.id
_entity.type
_entity.pdbx_description
1 polymer ?
#
loop_
_entity_poly.entity_id
_entity_poly.type
_entity_poly.pdbx_seq_one_letter_code
_entity_poly.pdbx_strand_id
1 'polypeptide(L)'
;MRKEQHIRKAARLTAKAEALLDKLKADFTEDYLSQIPPHKAHDPATIKDRIHNIFDSWHEHVRPLSATSEDGSTTLFIPVGVNKRQNKNKSATKKLNLYLSYQAYVLQIGTDQTLTVTNFHHSNKKNNVAYSPAHAFEIFQTNPKKRPIPVSSFKLEDFDKLFNHHKTRTDFKTLPDYSILSQIAPLNRRFGILKYKEFSGLRRTLKKIESLHLESTAHKLASLTDSKAVHSALLNGAHADINHYNWLVKGYANNAYNDRINAFRAYPALSLIFARSTHNSRFSDSELQKAEDLIDNQGYSMPQTIQAIYGSGVNLPKKLLSPLHGVRYTVFGDNGRRFFTKNLIDALPLIPQKDFPQTPEEWERLTLRAERLKNVRNSSRIPLDKLYKQYGFDVPRNTAQGEDWYNVSDFVRDLYKKMLAPIVTEVAAESAHCDDPSNATLALMDDPQLQHKFLSMLTTSQITKGSKDWHDRLQTVRAQFNSISIPSDQTWPALVEPLTAPNGVYIEALTSKAALEKESELMDHCVHGYSSNCVLRNSHILHFSYQDAGKGPTLHGTLELKDEERGKQRIVVKQQFQAYHNHTPAPVLQEVAKWFIEQINADKLPVDWHKLEVARRQAQEEYNKNQIANRLGFDVYNPEAREEAYSIVQRFCYGAMSKLDREDFIKRADLKPAIEQKLKERGLTHV
;
A
#
# COMPACT_ATOMS: atom_id res chain seq x y z
N MET A 1 -21.27 19.62 31.42
CA MET A 1 -20.64 18.28 31.64
C MET A 1 -19.60 17.88 30.58
N ARG A 2 -19.86 17.91 29.26
CA ARG A 2 -18.90 17.39 28.26
C ARG A 2 -17.56 18.15 28.17
N LYS A 3 -17.57 19.48 28.32
CA LYS A 3 -16.37 20.34 28.30
C LYS A 3 -15.36 19.98 29.41
N GLU A 4 -15.81 19.91 30.66
CA GLU A 4 -14.97 19.56 31.81
C GLU A 4 -14.37 18.15 31.70
N GLN A 5 -15.12 17.19 31.13
CA GLN A 5 -14.60 15.85 30.86
C GLN A 5 -13.42 15.87 29.88
N HIS A 6 -13.51 16.69 28.83
CA HIS A 6 -12.41 16.84 27.87
C HIS A 6 -11.19 17.54 28.50
N ILE A 7 -11.39 18.56 29.35
CA ILE A 7 -10.30 19.22 30.09
C ILE A 7 -9.59 18.21 30.99
N ARG A 8 -10.33 17.44 31.80
CA ARG A 8 -9.77 16.41 32.68
C ARG A 8 -9.04 15.33 31.90
N LYS A 9 -9.59 14.88 30.76
CA LYS A 9 -8.95 13.86 29.92
C LYS A 9 -7.66 14.38 29.29
N ALA A 10 -7.63 15.62 28.79
CA ALA A 10 -6.43 16.26 28.26
C ALA A 10 -5.32 16.33 29.33
N ALA A 11 -5.63 16.84 30.52
CA ALA A 11 -4.67 16.93 31.63
C ALA A 11 -4.08 15.55 32.00
N ARG A 12 -4.93 14.52 32.11
CA ARG A 12 -4.49 13.14 32.40
C ARG A 12 -3.56 12.57 31.34
N LEU A 13 -3.85 12.82 30.06
CA LEU A 13 -3.04 12.33 28.94
C LEU A 13 -1.67 13.03 28.91
N THR A 14 -1.62 14.33 29.17
CA THR A 14 -0.36 15.08 29.29
C THR A 14 0.50 14.55 30.43
N ALA A 15 -0.08 14.38 31.63
CA ALA A 15 0.65 13.83 32.79
C ALA A 15 1.20 12.42 32.51
N LYS A 16 0.42 11.58 31.80
CA LYS A 16 0.85 10.25 31.39
C LYS A 16 2.01 10.29 30.38
N ALA A 17 2.02 11.26 29.48
CA ALA A 17 3.10 11.44 28.52
C ALA A 17 4.41 11.86 29.22
N GLU A 18 4.33 12.80 30.17
CA GLU A 18 5.47 13.29 30.95
C GLU A 18 6.05 12.18 31.84
N ALA A 19 5.21 11.44 32.58
CA ALA A 19 5.68 10.31 33.39
C ALA A 19 6.36 9.20 32.55
N LEU A 20 5.88 8.98 31.32
CA LEU A 20 6.48 8.00 30.42
C LEU A 20 7.83 8.48 29.86
N LEU A 21 7.99 9.78 29.62
CA LEU A 21 9.26 10.39 29.22
C LEU A 21 10.29 10.31 30.34
N ASP A 22 9.91 10.63 31.58
CA ASP A 22 10.82 10.57 32.72
C ASP A 22 11.31 9.15 32.99
N LYS A 23 10.40 8.18 32.92
CA LYS A 23 10.77 6.76 32.98
C LYS A 23 11.74 6.38 31.86
N LEU A 24 11.45 6.79 30.62
CA LEU A 24 12.32 6.50 29.47
C LEU A 24 13.72 7.09 29.65
N LYS A 25 13.84 8.32 30.16
CA LYS A 25 15.13 8.96 30.46
C LYS A 25 15.92 8.18 31.51
N ALA A 26 15.25 7.75 32.58
CA ALA A 26 15.87 6.97 33.65
C ALA A 26 16.36 5.61 33.13
N ASP A 27 15.46 4.82 32.53
CA ASP A 27 15.76 3.48 32.00
C ASP A 27 16.89 3.55 30.95
N PHE A 28 16.82 4.52 30.04
CA PHE A 28 17.83 4.69 28.98
C PHE A 28 19.19 5.08 29.58
N THR A 29 19.22 5.99 30.57
CA THR A 29 20.47 6.44 31.18
C THR A 29 21.14 5.32 31.96
N GLU A 30 20.37 4.54 32.72
CA GLU A 30 20.88 3.39 33.48
C GLU A 30 21.50 2.35 32.54
N ASP A 31 20.76 1.95 31.50
CA ASP A 31 21.26 1.02 30.49
C ASP A 31 22.51 1.58 29.76
N TYR A 32 22.50 2.87 29.41
CA TYR A 32 23.64 3.51 28.76
C TYR A 32 24.91 3.49 29.62
N LEU A 33 24.80 3.84 30.90
CA LEU A 33 25.92 3.85 31.84
C LEU A 33 26.48 2.43 32.05
N SER A 34 25.61 1.42 32.10
CA SER A 34 26.02 0.01 32.24
C SER A 34 26.90 -0.50 31.08
N GLN A 35 26.80 0.13 29.91
CA GLN A 35 27.54 -0.25 28.70
C GLN A 35 28.91 0.46 28.58
N ILE A 36 29.22 1.42 29.47
CA ILE A 36 30.50 2.13 29.43
C ILE A 36 31.61 1.20 29.99
N PRO A 37 32.70 0.95 29.25
CA PRO A 37 33.79 0.11 29.73
C PRO A 37 34.40 0.64 31.04
N PRO A 38 34.71 -0.21 32.04
CA PRO A 38 35.20 0.22 33.35
C PRO A 38 36.48 1.09 33.31
N HIS A 39 37.31 0.91 32.28
CA HIS A 39 38.57 1.63 32.09
C HIS A 39 38.38 3.04 31.47
N LYS A 40 37.16 3.44 31.11
CA LYS A 40 36.85 4.78 30.61
C LYS A 40 36.37 5.64 31.77
N ALA A 41 37.28 6.45 32.34
CA ALA A 41 36.93 7.44 33.35
C ALA A 41 35.80 8.35 32.83
N HIS A 42 34.72 8.45 33.61
CA HIS A 42 33.59 9.30 33.31
C HIS A 42 32.96 9.82 34.60
N ASP A 43 32.36 11.01 34.52
CA ASP A 43 31.43 11.49 35.54
C ASP A 43 30.00 11.07 35.14
N PRO A 44 29.38 10.11 35.85
CA PRO A 44 28.03 9.65 35.55
C PRO A 44 26.99 10.76 35.59
N ALA A 45 27.17 11.78 36.43
CA ALA A 45 26.25 12.91 36.55
C ALA A 45 26.25 13.74 35.26
N THR A 46 27.42 14.12 34.75
CA THR A 46 27.56 14.84 33.47
C THR A 46 26.96 14.06 32.29
N ILE A 47 27.12 12.72 32.24
CA ILE A 47 26.54 11.90 31.16
C ILE A 47 25.01 11.86 31.26
N LYS A 48 24.49 11.64 32.48
CA LYS A 48 23.05 11.67 32.76
C LYS A 48 22.44 12.99 32.32
N ASP A 49 23.01 14.11 32.74
CA ASP A 49 22.53 15.45 32.37
C ASP A 49 22.57 15.64 30.85
N ARG A 50 23.61 15.14 30.18
CA ARG A 50 23.70 15.24 28.73
C ARG A 50 22.61 14.42 28.01
N ILE A 51 22.36 13.20 28.47
CA ILE A 51 21.30 12.33 27.91
C ILE A 51 19.93 12.96 28.15
N HIS A 52 19.65 13.40 29.38
CA HIS A 52 18.39 14.06 29.74
C HIS A 52 18.15 15.29 28.86
N ASN A 53 19.16 16.16 28.69
CA ASN A 53 19.08 17.32 27.81
C ASN A 53 18.77 16.96 26.34
N ILE A 54 19.23 15.81 25.84
CA ILE A 54 18.89 15.33 24.48
C ILE A 54 17.41 14.96 24.39
N PHE A 55 16.89 14.25 25.40
CA PHE A 55 15.47 13.89 25.46
C PHE A 55 14.56 15.11 25.69
N ASP A 56 14.97 16.05 26.54
CA ASP A 56 14.26 17.32 26.75
C ASP A 56 14.21 18.15 25.49
N SER A 57 15.35 18.30 24.80
CA SER A 57 15.40 18.97 23.52
C SER A 57 14.48 18.30 22.49
N TRP A 58 14.47 16.97 22.40
CA TRP A 58 13.51 16.28 21.52
C TRP A 58 12.06 16.55 21.92
N HIS A 59 11.73 16.49 23.22
CA HIS A 59 10.39 16.67 23.75
C HIS A 59 9.82 18.06 23.43
N GLU A 60 10.63 19.11 23.64
CA GLU A 60 10.30 20.49 23.27
C GLU A 60 9.93 20.63 21.79
N HIS A 61 10.53 19.81 20.92
CA HIS A 61 10.30 19.86 19.47
C HIS A 61 9.04 19.15 19.02
N VAL A 62 8.45 18.29 19.85
CA VAL A 62 7.28 17.46 19.49
C VAL A 62 6.02 17.78 20.30
N ARG A 63 6.18 18.39 21.49
CA ARG A 63 5.09 18.77 22.38
C ARG A 63 4.26 19.92 21.77
N PRO A 64 2.94 19.74 21.60
CA PRO A 64 2.05 20.83 21.23
C PRO A 64 2.01 21.93 22.28
N LEU A 65 1.98 23.18 21.84
CA LEU A 65 1.88 24.37 22.69
C LEU A 65 0.48 24.97 22.58
N SER A 66 0.11 25.78 23.57
CA SER A 66 -1.17 26.46 23.56
C SER A 66 -1.10 27.77 24.32
N ALA A 67 -1.83 28.77 23.87
CA ALA A 67 -2.02 30.01 24.61
C ALA A 67 -3.43 30.55 24.38
N THR A 68 -3.93 31.27 25.38
CA THR A 68 -5.19 32.00 25.31
C THR A 68 -4.86 33.48 25.40
N SER A 69 -5.31 34.28 24.44
CA SER A 69 -5.14 35.74 24.44
C SER A 69 -6.13 36.40 25.40
N GLU A 70 -5.89 37.68 25.70
CA GLU A 70 -6.74 38.48 26.59
C GLU A 70 -8.18 38.60 26.10
N ASP A 71 -8.40 38.59 24.78
CA ASP A 71 -9.73 38.58 24.17
C ASP A 71 -10.47 37.24 24.34
N GLY A 72 -9.80 36.18 24.83
CA GLY A 72 -10.37 34.84 24.99
C GLY A 72 -10.15 33.91 23.79
N SER A 73 -9.51 34.38 22.71
CA SER A 73 -9.14 33.51 21.60
C SER A 73 -8.07 32.50 22.05
N THR A 74 -8.13 31.26 21.57
CA THR A 74 -7.16 30.22 21.94
C THR A 74 -6.40 29.73 20.73
N THR A 75 -5.07 29.75 20.82
CA THR A 75 -4.17 29.20 19.82
C THR A 75 -3.61 27.87 20.29
N LEU A 76 -3.72 26.83 19.47
CA LEU A 76 -3.01 25.56 19.62
C LEU A 76 -1.95 25.47 18.52
N PHE A 77 -0.73 25.13 18.91
CA PHE A 77 0.44 25.11 18.04
C PHE A 77 1.00 23.69 18.03
N ILE A 78 0.83 22.99 16.92
CA ILE A 78 1.17 21.58 16.79
C ILE A 78 2.44 21.45 15.96
N PRO A 79 3.57 21.04 16.56
CA PRO A 79 4.80 20.81 15.83
C PRO A 79 4.69 19.77 14.73
N VAL A 80 5.53 19.91 13.73
CA VAL A 80 5.83 18.88 12.74
C VAL A 80 7.35 18.83 12.67
N GLY A 81 7.92 17.80 13.27
CA GLY A 81 9.36 17.60 13.31
C GLY A 81 9.87 17.24 11.92
N VAL A 82 10.56 18.17 11.27
CA VAL A 82 11.20 17.94 9.97
C VAL A 82 12.69 17.82 10.18
N ASN A 83 13.19 16.59 10.23
CA ASN A 83 14.62 16.32 10.23
C ASN A 83 15.24 16.75 8.90
N LYS A 84 16.09 17.77 8.91
CA LYS A 84 16.86 18.20 7.74
C LYS A 84 18.28 17.69 7.82
N ARG A 85 18.79 17.24 6.67
CA ARG A 85 20.20 16.89 6.48
C ARG A 85 20.95 18.17 6.11
N GLN A 86 21.88 18.61 6.96
CA GLN A 86 22.81 19.67 6.59
C GLN A 86 24.10 19.09 6.00
N ASN A 87 24.53 19.64 4.87
CA ASN A 87 25.93 19.57 4.46
C ASN A 87 26.66 20.74 5.13
N LYS A 88 27.45 20.46 6.17
CA LYS A 88 28.49 21.40 6.58
C LYS A 88 29.79 20.99 5.88
N ASN A 89 30.31 21.90 5.05
CA ASN A 89 31.53 21.85 4.23
C ASN A 89 31.50 21.03 2.92
N LYS A 90 32.07 21.63 1.88
CA LYS A 90 32.26 21.07 0.52
C LYS A 90 33.46 20.10 0.41
N SER A 91 34.07 19.67 1.52
CA SER A 91 35.22 18.75 1.51
C SER A 91 34.79 17.28 1.58
N ALA A 92 35.65 16.38 1.07
CA ALA A 92 35.37 14.96 0.80
C ALA A 92 34.89 14.12 2.01
N THR A 93 35.09 14.57 3.25
CA THR A 93 34.54 13.93 4.47
C THR A 93 33.16 14.52 4.81
N LYS A 94 32.14 14.13 4.04
CA LYS A 94 30.73 14.53 4.26
C LYS A 94 30.25 14.15 5.68
N LYS A 95 30.24 15.10 6.62
CA LYS A 95 29.52 14.94 7.90
C LYS A 95 28.09 15.45 7.74
N LEU A 96 27.16 14.52 7.58
CA LEU A 96 25.73 14.78 7.62
C LEU A 96 25.30 15.04 9.06
N ASN A 97 24.96 16.29 9.38
CA ASN A 97 24.29 16.61 10.64
C ASN A 97 22.79 16.60 10.41
N LEU A 98 22.09 15.73 11.12
CA LEU A 98 20.64 15.76 11.26
C LEU A 98 20.29 16.83 12.30
N TYR A 99 19.46 17.79 11.92
CA TYR A 99 18.90 18.75 12.85
C TYR A 99 17.38 18.83 12.67
N LEU A 100 16.67 19.03 13.76
CA LEU A 100 15.24 19.25 13.75
C LEU A 100 14.99 20.65 13.20
N SER A 101 14.34 20.73 12.05
CA SER A 101 13.66 21.94 11.58
C SER A 101 12.17 21.79 11.83
N TYR A 102 11.46 22.90 11.92
CA TYR A 102 10.09 22.92 12.39
C TYR A 102 9.13 23.45 11.33
N GLN A 103 8.01 22.76 11.18
CA GLN A 103 6.77 23.28 10.59
C GLN A 103 5.67 23.21 11.66
N ALA A 104 4.73 24.15 11.68
CA ALA A 104 3.56 24.09 12.57
C ALA A 104 2.28 23.85 11.79
N TYR A 105 1.33 23.24 12.47
CA TYR A 105 -0.07 23.63 12.31
C TYR A 105 -0.49 24.51 13.46
N VAL A 106 -1.02 25.69 13.15
CA VAL A 106 -1.57 26.64 14.11
C VAL A 106 -3.08 26.62 13.98
N LEU A 107 -3.76 26.21 15.06
CA LEU A 107 -5.21 26.21 15.16
C LEU A 107 -5.62 27.35 16.08
N GLN A 108 -6.31 28.35 15.52
CA GLN A 108 -6.80 29.49 16.27
C GLN A 108 -8.32 29.40 16.40
N ILE A 109 -8.82 29.50 17.62
CA ILE A 109 -10.24 29.54 17.93
C ILE A 109 -10.57 30.97 18.33
N GLY A 110 -11.38 31.65 17.52
CA GLY A 110 -11.89 32.99 17.82
C GLY A 110 -12.87 33.00 18.99
N THR A 111 -13.14 34.18 19.53
CA THR A 111 -14.18 34.38 20.56
C THR A 111 -15.56 33.97 20.08
N ASP A 112 -15.79 34.08 18.76
CA ASP A 112 -16.97 33.63 18.02
C ASP A 112 -17.00 32.12 17.74
N GLN A 113 -16.09 31.33 18.34
CA GLN A 113 -15.93 29.89 18.14
C GLN A 113 -15.46 29.48 16.73
N THR A 114 -15.00 30.42 15.90
CA THR A 114 -14.47 30.08 14.57
C THR A 114 -13.10 29.43 14.66
N LEU A 115 -12.94 28.27 14.03
CA LEU A 115 -11.65 27.56 13.94
C LEU A 115 -10.93 27.97 12.65
N THR A 116 -9.75 28.57 12.79
CA THR A 116 -8.83 28.85 11.68
C THR A 116 -7.63 27.92 11.77
N VAL A 117 -7.30 27.22 10.69
CA VAL A 117 -6.11 26.37 10.59
C VAL A 117 -5.11 27.02 9.64
N THR A 118 -3.87 27.21 10.10
CA THR A 118 -2.80 27.76 9.27
C THR A 118 -1.54 26.89 9.35
N ASN A 119 -0.82 26.81 8.24
CA ASN A 119 0.47 26.16 8.20
C ASN A 119 1.56 27.22 8.40
N PHE A 120 2.34 27.08 9.46
CA PHE A 120 3.43 27.99 9.75
C PHE A 120 4.75 27.34 9.33
N HIS A 121 5.34 27.87 8.27
CA HIS A 121 6.67 27.51 7.82
C HIS A 121 7.64 28.64 8.17
N HIS A 122 8.51 28.42 9.15
CA HIS A 122 9.59 29.36 9.42
C HIS A 122 10.93 28.74 9.03
N SER A 123 11.37 29.01 7.80
CA SER A 123 12.75 28.75 7.38
C SER A 123 13.51 30.07 7.35
N ASN A 124 14.31 30.34 8.39
CA ASN A 124 15.27 31.44 8.31
C ASN A 124 16.46 30.99 7.44
N LYS A 125 16.32 31.13 6.11
CA LYS A 125 17.32 30.73 5.11
C LYS A 125 18.68 31.42 5.30
N LYS A 126 18.72 32.58 5.99
CA LYS A 126 19.93 33.39 6.12
C LYS A 126 20.81 33.02 7.32
N ASN A 127 20.24 32.59 8.45
CA ASN A 127 21.01 32.38 9.68
C ASN A 127 21.21 30.91 10.09
N ASN A 128 20.57 29.94 9.42
CA ASN A 128 20.77 28.50 9.68
C ASN A 128 20.61 28.05 11.15
N VAL A 129 19.97 28.86 12.01
CA VAL A 129 19.63 28.50 13.39
C VAL A 129 18.23 27.90 13.39
N ALA A 130 18.10 26.67 13.87
CA ALA A 130 16.81 26.08 14.15
C ALA A 130 16.25 26.73 15.43
N TYR A 131 15.08 27.34 15.34
CA TYR A 131 14.36 27.84 16.50
C TYR A 131 13.58 26.70 17.16
N SER A 132 13.52 26.70 18.49
CA SER A 132 12.61 25.81 19.21
C SER A 132 11.15 26.17 18.88
N PRO A 133 10.19 25.22 18.97
CA PRO A 133 8.78 25.53 18.78
C PRO A 133 8.29 26.61 19.74
N ALA A 134 8.82 26.67 20.97
CA ALA A 134 8.49 27.71 21.94
C ALA A 134 8.84 29.12 21.41
N HIS A 135 10.05 29.28 20.85
CA HIS A 135 10.45 30.55 20.27
C HIS A 135 9.68 30.88 18.97
N ALA A 136 9.38 29.87 18.14
CA ALA A 136 8.53 30.07 16.97
C ALA A 136 7.09 30.50 17.34
N PHE A 137 6.58 29.95 18.43
CA PHE A 137 5.28 30.30 19.01
C PHE A 137 5.28 31.72 19.59
N GLU A 138 6.35 32.12 20.27
CA GLU A 138 6.56 33.49 20.75
C GLU A 138 6.63 34.49 19.58
N ILE A 139 7.36 34.18 18.50
CA ILE A 139 7.40 34.99 17.28
C ILE A 139 5.99 35.11 16.66
N PHE A 140 5.22 34.02 16.64
CA PHE A 140 3.85 34.03 16.13
C PHE A 140 2.96 34.96 16.96
N GLN A 141 3.06 34.88 18.29
CA GLN A 141 2.29 35.74 19.21
C GLN A 141 2.67 37.22 19.09
N THR A 142 3.96 37.53 18.98
CA THR A 142 4.49 38.90 18.96
C THR A 142 4.42 39.56 17.59
N ASN A 143 4.22 38.80 16.51
CA ASN A 143 4.28 39.32 15.14
C ASN A 143 3.18 38.78 14.20
N PRO A 144 1.88 39.02 14.52
CA PRO A 144 0.75 38.48 13.75
C PRO A 144 0.69 38.96 12.29
N LYS A 145 1.43 40.03 11.94
CA LYS A 145 1.51 40.58 10.57
C LYS A 145 2.34 39.72 9.60
N LYS A 146 3.20 38.80 10.07
CA LYS A 146 3.80 37.77 9.21
C LYS A 146 2.74 36.71 8.91
N ARG A 147 1.85 37.05 7.97
CA ARG A 147 0.65 36.27 7.65
C ARG A 147 1.01 34.79 7.43
N PRO A 148 0.53 33.87 8.28
CA PRO A 148 0.47 32.47 7.93
C PRO A 148 -0.31 32.38 6.61
N ILE A 149 0.19 31.60 5.65
CA ILE A 149 -0.56 31.36 4.43
C ILE A 149 -1.80 30.56 4.86
N PRO A 150 -3.02 31.10 4.70
CA PRO A 150 -4.23 30.31 4.95
C PRO A 150 -4.12 29.08 4.06
N VAL A 151 -4.21 27.89 4.64
CA VAL A 151 -4.15 26.69 3.83
C VAL A 151 -5.50 26.57 3.12
N SER A 152 -5.60 27.16 1.93
CA SER A 152 -6.83 27.17 1.12
C SER A 152 -7.25 25.77 0.66
N SER A 153 -6.51 24.73 1.02
CA SER A 153 -6.68 23.35 0.57
C SER A 153 -6.37 22.30 1.65
N PHE A 154 -6.55 22.60 2.94
CA PHE A 154 -6.32 21.59 3.99
C PHE A 154 -7.41 20.51 3.91
N LYS A 155 -7.04 19.28 3.51
CA LYS A 155 -8.01 18.18 3.35
C LYS A 155 -8.33 17.57 4.72
N LEU A 156 -9.55 17.08 4.91
CA LEU A 156 -9.96 16.44 6.17
C LEU A 156 -9.11 15.21 6.50
N GLU A 157 -8.71 14.45 5.47
CA GLU A 157 -7.76 13.35 5.63
C GLU A 157 -6.46 13.82 6.29
N ASP A 158 -6.06 15.07 6.09
CA ASP A 158 -4.86 15.66 6.69
C ASP A 158 -5.07 16.11 8.15
N PHE A 159 -6.33 16.30 8.57
CA PHE A 159 -6.72 16.66 9.93
C PHE A 159 -6.72 15.46 10.87
N ASP A 160 -7.24 14.31 10.43
CA ASP A 160 -7.06 13.04 11.16
C ASP A 160 -5.56 12.69 11.22
N LYS A 161 -4.85 12.88 10.11
CA LYS A 161 -3.40 12.69 10.04
C LYS A 161 -2.62 13.60 11.01
N LEU A 162 -3.16 14.77 11.37
CA LEU A 162 -2.54 15.71 12.31
C LEU A 162 -2.43 15.12 13.72
N PHE A 163 -3.45 14.37 14.15
CA PHE A 163 -3.56 13.83 15.51
C PHE A 163 -3.27 12.33 15.59
N ASN A 164 -3.50 11.57 14.52
CA ASN A 164 -3.47 10.10 14.55
C ASN A 164 -2.35 9.46 13.73
N HIS A 165 -1.67 10.19 12.84
CA HIS A 165 -0.76 9.56 11.87
C HIS A 165 0.69 10.03 12.02
N HIS A 166 1.46 9.31 12.85
CA HIS A 166 2.92 9.50 13.00
C HIS A 166 3.68 9.49 11.66
N LYS A 167 3.17 8.75 10.66
CA LYS A 167 3.79 8.61 9.33
C LYS A 167 3.66 9.85 8.44
N THR A 168 2.78 10.80 8.76
CA THR A 168 2.55 12.01 7.93
C THR A 168 3.17 13.26 8.55
N ARG A 169 3.43 13.25 9.87
CA ARG A 169 4.19 14.32 10.56
C ARG A 169 5.70 14.18 10.38
N THR A 170 6.18 12.99 10.04
CA THR A 170 7.56 12.79 9.60
C THR A 170 7.49 12.53 8.11
N ASP A 171 8.00 13.46 7.30
CA ASP A 171 7.99 13.40 5.83
C ASP A 171 8.89 12.25 5.34
N PHE A 172 8.47 11.00 5.59
CA PHE A 172 9.02 9.66 5.29
C PHE A 172 10.55 9.42 5.35
N LYS A 173 11.37 10.41 5.69
CA LYS A 173 12.81 10.39 5.45
C LYS A 173 13.64 10.09 6.69
N THR A 174 13.11 10.31 7.90
CA THR A 174 13.81 10.01 9.18
C THR A 174 12.85 10.02 10.37
N LEU A 175 12.99 9.06 11.29
CA LEU A 175 12.05 8.79 12.38
C LEU A 175 12.44 9.50 13.69
N PRO A 176 11.54 9.63 14.69
CA PRO A 176 11.78 10.38 15.93
C PRO A 176 13.02 9.94 16.72
N ASP A 177 13.35 8.65 16.67
CA ASP A 177 14.53 8.05 17.30
C ASP A 177 15.85 8.54 16.66
N TYR A 178 15.86 8.91 15.38
CA TYR A 178 17.10 9.29 14.67
C TYR A 178 17.73 10.57 15.21
N SER A 179 16.95 11.56 15.64
CA SER A 179 17.51 12.81 16.19
C SER A 179 18.22 12.55 17.52
N ILE A 180 17.61 11.77 18.41
CA ILE A 180 18.20 11.35 19.69
C ILE A 180 19.47 10.54 19.43
N LEU A 181 19.41 9.53 18.57
CA LEU A 181 20.56 8.68 18.25
C LEU A 181 21.71 9.45 17.61
N SER A 182 21.41 10.42 16.75
CA SER A 182 22.44 11.27 16.13
C SER A 182 23.18 12.12 17.18
N GLN A 183 22.47 12.57 18.22
CA GLN A 183 23.06 13.34 19.32
C GLN A 183 23.78 12.46 20.34
N ILE A 184 23.41 11.18 20.44
CA ILE A 184 24.08 10.17 21.28
C ILE A 184 25.34 9.60 20.60
N ALA A 185 25.40 9.54 19.27
CA ALA A 185 26.54 8.98 18.54
C ALA A 185 27.93 9.56 18.91
N PRO A 186 28.10 10.87 19.18
CA PRO A 186 29.33 11.41 19.74
C PRO A 186 29.71 10.81 21.11
N LEU A 187 28.72 10.58 21.99
CA LEU A 187 28.95 9.93 23.29
C LEU A 187 29.38 8.47 23.08
N ASN A 188 28.73 7.74 22.18
CA ASN A 188 29.10 6.36 21.85
C ASN A 188 30.56 6.25 21.40
N ARG A 189 31.00 7.15 20.52
CA ARG A 189 32.39 7.20 20.06
C ARG A 189 33.36 7.53 21.19
N ARG A 190 33.02 8.47 22.07
CA ARG A 190 33.85 8.86 23.22
C ARG A 190 34.05 7.68 24.18
N PHE A 191 32.99 6.94 24.46
CA PHE A 191 32.98 5.86 25.45
C PHE A 191 33.17 4.46 24.88
N GLY A 192 33.31 4.30 23.55
CA GLY A 192 33.57 3.00 22.92
C GLY A 192 32.35 2.08 22.85
N ILE A 193 31.13 2.62 22.89
CA ILE A 193 29.89 1.85 22.78
C ILE A 193 29.62 1.55 21.30
N LEU A 194 29.78 0.29 20.90
CA LEU A 194 29.81 -0.14 19.49
C LEU A 194 28.46 -0.04 18.77
N LYS A 195 27.33 -0.15 19.47
CA LYS A 195 25.94 0.06 18.98
C LYS A 195 24.96 -0.16 20.14
N TYR A 196 24.04 0.78 20.36
CA TYR A 196 22.92 0.59 21.29
C TYR A 196 21.95 -0.45 20.70
N LYS A 197 21.62 -1.54 21.42
CA LYS A 197 20.94 -2.72 20.85
C LYS A 197 19.41 -2.60 20.72
N GLU A 198 18.74 -1.76 21.52
CA GLU A 198 17.26 -1.73 21.59
C GLU A 198 16.59 -0.58 20.81
N PHE A 199 16.79 -0.52 19.49
CA PHE A 199 16.15 0.50 18.65
C PHE A 199 14.62 0.41 18.59
N SER A 200 14.08 -0.80 18.66
CA SER A 200 12.63 -1.03 18.55
C SER A 200 11.87 -0.57 19.80
N GLY A 201 12.46 -0.75 20.99
CA GLY A 201 11.90 -0.36 22.29
C GLY A 201 11.82 1.16 22.44
N LEU A 202 12.95 1.85 22.30
CA LEU A 202 13.04 3.32 22.35
C LEU A 202 12.02 3.97 21.41
N ARG A 203 12.01 3.52 20.15
CA ARG A 203 11.11 4.05 19.12
C ARG A 203 9.63 3.83 19.41
N ARG A 204 9.27 2.69 19.99
CA ARG A 204 7.89 2.39 20.40
C ARG A 204 7.45 3.34 21.51
N THR A 205 8.31 3.60 22.49
CA THR A 205 8.02 4.48 23.63
C THR A 205 7.92 5.95 23.20
N LEU A 206 8.84 6.45 22.38
CA LEU A 206 8.79 7.82 21.85
C LEU A 206 7.50 8.09 21.06
N LYS A 207 7.10 7.16 20.18
CA LYS A 207 5.81 7.24 19.45
C LYS A 207 4.61 7.30 20.40
N LYS A 208 4.66 6.53 21.48
CA LYS A 208 3.59 6.51 22.49
C LYS A 208 3.49 7.85 23.23
N ILE A 209 4.61 8.45 23.59
CA ILE A 209 4.67 9.79 24.21
C ILE A 209 4.07 10.84 23.25
N GLU A 210 4.48 10.85 21.98
CA GLU A 210 3.93 11.75 20.96
C GLU A 210 2.42 11.56 20.78
N SER A 211 1.93 10.32 20.70
CA SER A 211 0.50 10.01 20.61
C SER A 211 -0.30 10.58 21.78
N LEU A 212 0.21 10.45 23.01
CA LEU A 212 -0.47 10.95 24.20
C LEU A 212 -0.59 12.48 24.18
N HIS A 213 0.45 13.19 23.71
CA HIS A 213 0.39 14.64 23.54
C HIS A 213 -0.60 15.09 22.46
N LEU A 214 -0.68 14.36 21.34
CA LEU A 214 -1.64 14.64 20.29
C LEU A 214 -3.09 14.37 20.73
N GLU A 215 -3.34 13.24 21.38
CA GLU A 215 -4.67 12.92 21.93
C GLU A 215 -5.09 13.96 22.98
N SER A 216 -4.15 14.38 23.83
CA SER A 216 -4.37 15.48 24.77
C SER A 216 -4.77 16.78 24.05
N THR A 217 -4.08 17.13 22.96
CA THR A 217 -4.36 18.34 22.17
C THR A 217 -5.71 18.26 21.46
N ALA A 218 -6.09 17.09 20.95
CA ALA A 218 -7.42 16.85 20.37
C ALA A 218 -8.53 17.04 21.41
N HIS A 219 -8.35 16.54 22.63
CA HIS A 219 -9.28 16.79 23.74
C HIS A 219 -9.31 18.26 24.17
N LYS A 220 -8.17 18.94 24.17
CA LYS A 220 -8.12 20.38 24.43
C LYS A 220 -8.89 21.16 23.37
N LEU A 221 -8.69 20.85 22.09
CA LEU A 221 -9.45 21.44 20.99
C LEU A 221 -10.96 21.17 21.13
N ALA A 222 -11.34 19.93 21.43
CA ALA A 222 -12.74 19.56 21.69
C ALA A 222 -13.36 20.32 22.87
N SER A 223 -12.57 20.68 23.90
CA SER A 223 -13.06 21.48 25.03
C SER A 223 -13.27 22.96 24.70
N LEU A 224 -12.66 23.43 23.61
CA LEU A 224 -12.67 24.83 23.17
C LEU A 224 -13.69 25.09 22.06
N THR A 225 -14.44 24.07 21.62
CA THR A 225 -15.47 24.19 20.57
C THR A 225 -16.71 23.38 20.96
N ASP A 226 -17.89 23.95 20.75
CA ASP A 226 -19.18 23.23 20.92
C ASP A 226 -19.61 22.46 19.66
N SER A 227 -18.75 22.41 18.64
CA SER A 227 -19.07 21.77 17.37
C SER A 227 -19.09 20.24 17.47
N LYS A 228 -20.29 19.65 17.43
CA LYS A 228 -20.50 18.20 17.32
C LYS A 228 -19.77 17.57 16.12
N ALA A 229 -19.54 18.33 15.05
CA ALA A 229 -18.80 17.89 13.85
C ALA A 229 -17.29 17.82 14.13
N VAL A 230 -16.74 18.82 14.82
CA VAL A 230 -15.35 18.80 15.28
C VAL A 230 -15.15 17.70 16.33
N HIS A 231 -16.11 17.48 17.25
CA HIS A 231 -16.06 16.36 18.19
C HIS A 231 -16.10 15.00 17.48
N SER A 232 -16.94 14.83 16.47
CA SER A 232 -17.03 13.59 15.69
C SER A 232 -15.77 13.32 14.87
N ALA A 233 -15.20 14.35 14.25
CA ALA A 233 -13.96 14.25 13.48
C ALA A 233 -12.73 14.01 14.37
N LEU A 234 -12.66 14.62 15.57
CA LEU A 234 -11.52 14.52 16.48
C LEU A 234 -11.49 13.24 17.31
N LEU A 235 -12.66 12.72 17.72
CA LEU A 235 -12.72 11.73 18.80
C LEU A 235 -13.22 10.35 18.37
N ASN A 236 -13.93 10.25 17.24
CA ASN A 236 -14.58 9.01 16.82
C ASN A 236 -13.93 8.36 15.59
N GLY A 237 -12.88 8.97 15.00
CA GLY A 237 -12.19 8.44 13.81
C GLY A 237 -13.10 8.19 12.59
N ALA A 238 -14.32 8.73 12.62
CA ALA A 238 -15.33 8.47 11.62
C ALA A 238 -15.28 9.57 10.56
N HIS A 239 -14.90 9.18 9.35
CA HIS A 239 -14.94 9.94 8.10
C HIS A 239 -16.12 10.93 8.03
N ALA A 240 -15.89 12.20 8.38
CA ALA A 240 -16.54 13.27 7.62
C ALA A 240 -15.93 13.24 6.19
N ASP A 241 -16.62 13.72 5.16
CA ASP A 241 -16.05 13.80 3.81
C ASP A 241 -15.51 15.21 3.52
N ILE A 242 -14.83 15.39 2.38
CA ILE A 242 -14.28 16.67 1.91
C ILE A 242 -15.34 17.79 1.76
N ASN A 243 -16.60 17.42 1.52
CA ASN A 243 -17.72 18.34 1.33
C ASN A 243 -18.27 18.86 2.66
N HIS A 244 -18.15 18.09 3.75
CA HIS A 244 -18.48 18.55 5.10
C HIS A 244 -17.54 19.64 5.61
N TYR A 245 -16.29 19.67 5.14
CA TYR A 245 -15.25 20.61 5.60
C TYR A 245 -15.17 21.89 4.75
N ASN A 246 -15.43 21.84 3.44
CA ASN A 246 -15.59 23.04 2.62
C ASN A 246 -16.77 23.92 3.07
N TRP A 247 -17.67 23.37 3.89
CA TRP A 247 -18.78 24.09 4.53
C TRP A 247 -18.40 24.77 5.86
N LEU A 248 -17.24 24.43 6.43
CA LEU A 248 -16.75 24.90 7.74
C LEU A 248 -15.70 26.02 7.66
N VAL A 249 -15.03 26.22 6.51
CA VAL A 249 -13.88 27.15 6.43
C VAL A 249 -14.18 28.36 5.52
N LYS A 250 -14.64 29.43 6.20
CA LYS A 250 -14.77 30.87 5.85
C LYS A 250 -15.65 31.32 4.66
N GLY A 251 -16.66 32.15 4.97
CA GLY A 251 -17.19 33.17 4.06
C GLY A 251 -18.64 33.65 4.28
N TYR A 252 -19.50 32.92 5.00
CA TYR A 252 -20.93 33.23 5.06
C TYR A 252 -21.51 33.15 6.47
N ALA A 253 -22.49 34.02 6.73
CA ALA A 253 -23.14 34.26 8.02
C ALA A 253 -23.63 32.97 8.70
N ASN A 254 -23.54 32.92 10.04
CA ASN A 254 -23.87 31.80 10.92
C ASN A 254 -25.20 31.07 10.61
N ASN A 255 -26.20 31.77 10.05
CA ASN A 255 -27.51 31.19 9.73
C ASN A 255 -27.41 30.20 8.57
N ALA A 256 -26.69 30.57 7.51
CA ALA A 256 -26.49 29.72 6.34
C ALA A 256 -25.68 28.45 6.65
N TYR A 257 -24.96 28.41 7.77
CA TYR A 257 -24.20 27.24 8.24
C TYR A 257 -25.09 26.22 8.96
N ASN A 258 -26.04 26.68 9.80
CA ASN A 258 -26.97 25.81 10.52
C ASN A 258 -28.05 25.23 9.60
N ASP A 259 -28.65 26.06 8.74
CA ASP A 259 -29.61 25.68 7.69
C ASP A 259 -29.09 24.54 6.80
N ARG A 260 -27.79 24.62 6.53
CA ARG A 260 -27.01 23.70 5.73
C ARG A 260 -26.77 22.36 6.45
N ILE A 261 -26.37 22.38 7.71
CA ILE A 261 -26.26 21.16 8.54
C ILE A 261 -27.63 20.49 8.70
N ASN A 262 -28.70 21.28 8.81
CA ASN A 262 -30.06 20.78 8.89
C ASN A 262 -30.49 20.13 7.56
N ALA A 263 -30.15 20.71 6.41
CA ALA A 263 -30.35 20.11 5.09
C ALA A 263 -29.62 18.78 4.89
N PHE A 264 -28.39 18.65 5.39
CA PHE A 264 -27.68 17.39 5.36
C PHE A 264 -28.32 16.34 6.28
N ARG A 265 -28.79 16.76 7.46
CA ARG A 265 -29.51 15.88 8.40
C ARG A 265 -30.84 15.42 7.83
N ALA A 266 -31.53 16.28 7.11
CA ALA A 266 -32.83 16.00 6.51
C ALA A 266 -32.72 15.22 5.19
N TYR A 267 -31.62 15.36 4.42
CA TYR A 267 -31.48 14.69 3.11
C TYR A 267 -30.07 14.14 2.82
N PRO A 268 -29.58 13.14 3.57
CA PRO A 268 -28.21 12.65 3.47
C PRO A 268 -27.85 12.04 2.09
N ALA A 269 -28.85 11.49 1.39
CA ALA A 269 -28.68 10.87 0.07
C ALA A 269 -28.40 11.89 -1.06
N LEU A 270 -28.72 13.17 -0.84
CA LEU A 270 -28.50 14.27 -1.78
C LEU A 270 -27.18 15.01 -1.54
N SER A 271 -26.38 14.58 -0.56
CA SER A 271 -25.11 15.21 -0.19
C SER A 271 -24.16 15.43 -1.38
N LEU A 272 -24.12 14.50 -2.34
CA LEU A 272 -23.31 14.62 -3.56
C LEU A 272 -23.86 15.60 -4.60
N ILE A 273 -25.17 15.83 -4.59
CA ILE A 273 -25.83 16.84 -5.44
C ILE A 273 -25.58 18.23 -4.84
N PHE A 274 -25.71 18.36 -3.51
CA PHE A 274 -25.42 19.60 -2.79
C PHE A 274 -23.93 19.96 -2.81
N ALA A 275 -23.03 18.97 -2.84
CA ALA A 275 -21.60 19.16 -2.98
C ALA A 275 -21.16 19.73 -4.35
N ARG A 276 -21.98 19.55 -5.40
CA ARG A 276 -21.66 19.97 -6.78
C ARG A 276 -22.28 21.31 -7.19
N SER A 277 -23.20 21.84 -6.40
CA SER A 277 -23.91 23.10 -6.68
C SER A 277 -23.22 24.28 -5.98
N THR A 278 -22.68 25.23 -6.75
CA THR A 278 -22.16 26.51 -6.25
C THR A 278 -23.25 27.48 -5.77
N HIS A 279 -24.53 27.09 -5.83
CA HIS A 279 -25.67 28.01 -5.67
C HIS A 279 -26.69 27.63 -4.58
N ASN A 280 -26.45 26.57 -3.80
CA ASN A 280 -27.40 26.18 -2.76
C ASN A 280 -27.13 26.94 -1.45
N SER A 281 -27.51 28.21 -1.44
CA SER A 281 -27.38 29.09 -0.28
C SER A 281 -28.59 29.09 0.67
N ARG A 282 -29.67 28.34 0.43
CA ARG A 282 -30.87 28.37 1.28
C ARG A 282 -31.56 27.00 1.33
N PHE A 283 -31.63 26.45 2.53
CA PHE A 283 -32.70 25.55 2.97
C PHE A 283 -33.25 26.21 4.23
N SER A 284 -34.40 26.86 4.18
CA SER A 284 -35.01 27.34 5.43
C SER A 284 -35.60 26.16 6.20
N ASP A 285 -35.71 26.27 7.53
CA ASP A 285 -36.40 25.27 8.35
C ASP A 285 -37.83 25.00 7.86
N SER A 286 -38.47 25.98 7.21
CA SER A 286 -39.79 25.80 6.57
C SER A 286 -39.75 24.93 5.32
N GLU A 287 -38.68 25.00 4.51
CA GLU A 287 -38.50 24.14 3.34
C GLU A 287 -38.19 22.70 3.77
N LEU A 288 -37.45 22.53 4.87
CA LEU A 288 -37.21 21.23 5.52
C LEU A 288 -38.50 20.63 6.04
N GLN A 289 -39.29 21.40 6.79
CA GLN A 289 -40.57 20.92 7.32
C GLN A 289 -41.54 20.56 6.18
N LYS A 290 -41.61 21.38 5.13
CA LYS A 290 -42.42 21.10 3.94
C LYS A 290 -41.96 19.82 3.24
N ALA A 291 -40.67 19.60 3.17
CA ALA A 291 -40.09 18.43 2.55
C ALA A 291 -40.34 17.15 3.36
N GLU A 292 -40.25 17.22 4.70
CA GLU A 292 -40.70 16.18 5.62
C GLU A 292 -42.19 15.89 5.44
N ASP A 293 -43.05 16.92 5.39
CA ASP A 293 -44.49 16.75 5.16
C ASP A 293 -44.80 16.09 3.82
N LEU A 294 -44.13 16.50 2.74
CA LEU A 294 -44.30 15.91 1.41
C LEU A 294 -43.93 14.42 1.42
N ILE A 295 -42.88 14.03 2.14
CA ILE A 295 -42.43 12.64 2.17
C ILE A 295 -43.26 11.80 3.13
N ASP A 296 -43.42 12.27 4.38
CA ASP A 296 -43.98 11.49 5.47
C ASP A 296 -45.51 11.47 5.44
N ASN A 297 -46.13 12.60 5.09
CA ASN A 297 -47.58 12.75 5.08
C ASN A 297 -48.18 12.57 3.68
N GLN A 298 -47.45 12.92 2.62
CA GLN A 298 -47.95 12.85 1.24
C GLN A 298 -47.31 11.74 0.40
N GLY A 299 -46.32 11.01 0.94
CA GLY A 299 -45.71 9.86 0.28
C GLY A 299 -44.87 10.20 -0.96
N TYR A 300 -44.40 11.45 -1.10
CA TYR A 300 -43.59 11.86 -2.24
C TYR A 300 -42.25 11.11 -2.25
N SER A 301 -41.81 10.69 -3.43
CA SER A 301 -40.44 10.22 -3.62
C SER A 301 -39.44 11.38 -3.59
N MET A 302 -38.17 11.12 -3.25
CA MET A 302 -37.15 12.16 -3.19
C MET A 302 -37.07 13.06 -4.44
N PRO A 303 -37.13 12.54 -5.68
CA PRO A 303 -37.19 13.39 -6.87
C PRO A 303 -38.42 14.31 -6.91
N GLN A 304 -39.60 13.80 -6.53
CA GLN A 304 -40.84 14.59 -6.48
C GLN A 304 -40.76 15.66 -5.39
N THR A 305 -40.19 15.34 -4.24
CA THR A 305 -39.98 16.28 -3.14
C THR A 305 -39.04 17.42 -3.57
N ILE A 306 -37.90 17.10 -4.20
CA ILE A 306 -36.97 18.12 -4.73
C ILE A 306 -37.67 18.99 -5.78
N GLN A 307 -38.44 18.38 -6.69
CA GLN A 307 -39.15 19.12 -7.74
C GLN A 307 -40.28 20.00 -7.16
N ALA A 308 -40.94 19.56 -6.10
CA ALA A 308 -41.99 20.31 -5.40
C ALA A 308 -41.45 21.47 -4.54
N ILE A 309 -40.21 21.36 -4.05
CA ILE A 309 -39.55 22.42 -3.27
C ILE A 309 -38.92 23.46 -4.20
N TYR A 310 -38.22 23.03 -5.25
CA TYR A 310 -37.38 23.90 -6.08
C TYR A 310 -38.00 24.28 -7.43
N GLY A 311 -39.16 23.72 -7.77
CA GLY A 311 -39.81 23.92 -9.07
C GLY A 311 -39.01 23.32 -10.23
N SER A 312 -39.41 23.67 -11.46
CA SER A 312 -38.83 23.18 -12.71
C SER A 312 -37.41 23.70 -13.04
N GLY A 313 -36.86 24.61 -12.22
CA GLY A 313 -35.58 25.29 -12.49
C GLY A 313 -34.32 24.49 -12.14
N VAL A 314 -34.43 23.44 -11.31
CA VAL A 314 -33.28 22.61 -10.91
C VAL A 314 -33.25 21.35 -11.77
N ASN A 315 -32.59 21.44 -12.92
CA ASN A 315 -32.48 20.34 -13.87
C ASN A 315 -31.40 19.33 -13.42
N LEU A 316 -31.75 18.47 -12.46
CA LEU A 316 -30.87 17.40 -12.00
C LEU A 316 -30.80 16.28 -13.05
N PRO A 317 -29.59 15.82 -13.43
CA PRO A 317 -29.45 14.69 -14.34
C PRO A 317 -30.24 13.48 -13.82
N LYS A 318 -31.17 12.93 -14.63
CA LYS A 318 -32.00 11.77 -14.26
C LYS A 318 -31.20 10.61 -13.66
N LYS A 319 -29.95 10.39 -14.12
CA LYS A 319 -29.03 9.37 -13.60
C LYS A 319 -28.63 9.52 -12.12
N LEU A 320 -28.68 10.74 -11.57
CA LEU A 320 -28.38 11.02 -10.15
C LEU A 320 -29.62 10.86 -9.26
N LEU A 321 -30.80 11.03 -9.86
CA LEU A 321 -32.09 10.93 -9.16
C LEU A 321 -32.72 9.53 -9.26
N SER A 322 -32.44 8.79 -10.33
CA SER A 322 -33.03 7.46 -10.55
C SER A 322 -32.75 6.47 -9.41
N PRO A 323 -31.57 6.45 -8.77
CA PRO A 323 -31.32 5.53 -7.65
C PRO A 323 -32.05 5.92 -6.35
N LEU A 324 -32.65 7.11 -6.30
CA LEU A 324 -33.39 7.62 -5.14
C LEU A 324 -34.91 7.51 -5.32
N HIS A 325 -35.35 7.05 -6.50
CA HIS A 325 -36.76 6.94 -6.81
C HIS A 325 -37.35 5.71 -6.07
N GLY A 326 -38.25 5.94 -5.12
CA GLY A 326 -38.87 4.89 -4.29
C GLY A 326 -38.22 4.67 -2.93
N VAL A 327 -37.14 5.38 -2.57
CA VAL A 327 -36.58 5.37 -1.21
C VAL A 327 -37.48 6.18 -0.29
N ARG A 328 -38.07 5.53 0.73
CA ARG A 328 -38.81 6.22 1.80
C ARG A 328 -37.82 6.77 2.83
N TYR A 329 -37.92 8.07 3.13
CA TYR A 329 -36.96 8.74 4.01
C TYR A 329 -37.03 8.25 5.46
N THR A 330 -38.25 8.00 5.97
CA THR A 330 -38.51 7.41 7.29
C THR A 330 -37.81 6.08 7.51
N VAL A 331 -37.56 5.35 6.43
CA VAL A 331 -36.92 4.03 6.40
C VAL A 331 -35.41 4.14 6.19
N PHE A 332 -34.94 5.19 5.51
CA PHE A 332 -33.56 5.39 5.10
C PHE A 332 -32.59 5.58 6.27
N GLY A 333 -32.87 6.53 7.18
CA GLY A 333 -32.13 6.77 8.42
C GLY A 333 -30.59 6.77 8.31
N ASP A 334 -29.92 6.42 9.40
CA ASP A 334 -28.45 6.39 9.50
C ASP A 334 -27.81 5.25 8.67
N ASN A 335 -28.52 4.14 8.49
CA ASN A 335 -28.04 2.96 7.77
C ASN A 335 -28.04 3.19 6.25
N GLY A 336 -29.11 3.75 5.69
CA GLY A 336 -29.16 4.20 4.31
C GLY A 336 -28.10 5.27 4.02
N ARG A 337 -27.86 6.20 4.96
CA ARG A 337 -26.75 7.16 4.85
C ARG A 337 -25.39 6.44 4.75
N ARG A 338 -25.13 5.46 5.63
CA ARG A 338 -23.88 4.66 5.58
C ARG A 338 -23.74 3.91 4.26
N PHE A 339 -24.81 3.33 3.75
CA PHE A 339 -24.84 2.66 2.45
C PHE A 339 -24.37 3.60 1.31
N PHE A 340 -25.00 4.78 1.19
CA PHE A 340 -24.69 5.75 0.13
C PHE A 340 -23.28 6.35 0.24
N THR A 341 -22.84 6.65 1.46
CA THR A 341 -21.57 7.37 1.68
C THR A 341 -20.36 6.46 1.73
N LYS A 342 -20.50 5.21 2.18
CA LYS A 342 -19.35 4.32 2.43
C LYS A 342 -19.30 3.12 1.49
N ASN A 343 -20.44 2.59 1.04
CA ASN A 343 -20.54 1.20 0.61
C ASN A 343 -21.08 1.00 -0.81
N LEU A 344 -20.77 1.89 -1.76
CA LEU A 344 -20.89 1.74 -3.23
C LEU A 344 -21.98 2.61 -3.88
N ILE A 345 -21.68 3.91 -4.09
CA ILE A 345 -22.46 4.70 -5.06
C ILE A 345 -22.48 4.03 -6.45
N ASP A 346 -21.43 3.32 -6.81
CA ASP A 346 -21.31 2.60 -8.07
C ASP A 346 -22.22 1.35 -8.15
N ALA A 347 -22.68 0.79 -7.01
CA ALA A 347 -23.57 -0.38 -7.01
C ALA A 347 -25.05 -0.01 -7.12
N LEU A 348 -25.41 1.22 -6.72
CA LEU A 348 -26.79 1.67 -6.71
C LEU A 348 -27.51 1.53 -8.05
N PRO A 349 -26.89 1.88 -9.20
CA PRO A 349 -27.50 1.68 -10.50
C PRO A 349 -27.78 0.20 -10.84
N LEU A 350 -27.17 -0.74 -10.11
CA LEU A 350 -27.30 -2.17 -10.34
C LEU A 350 -28.50 -2.78 -9.59
N ILE A 351 -29.04 -2.11 -8.56
CA ILE A 351 -30.13 -2.64 -7.75
C ILE A 351 -31.47 -2.36 -8.45
N PRO A 352 -32.26 -3.40 -8.79
CA PRO A 352 -33.61 -3.18 -9.28
C PRO A 352 -34.45 -2.43 -8.25
N GLN A 353 -35.27 -1.49 -8.70
CA GLN A 353 -36.02 -0.61 -7.79
C GLN A 353 -36.91 -1.37 -6.80
N LYS A 354 -37.51 -2.48 -7.25
CA LYS A 354 -38.34 -3.35 -6.42
C LYS A 354 -37.60 -3.99 -5.23
N ASP A 355 -36.26 -4.02 -5.30
CA ASP A 355 -35.40 -4.64 -4.29
C ASP A 355 -34.82 -3.59 -3.31
N PHE A 356 -35.28 -2.34 -3.38
CA PHE A 356 -34.91 -1.33 -2.39
C PHE A 356 -35.50 -1.66 -1.01
N PRO A 357 -34.71 -1.55 0.07
CA PRO A 357 -35.19 -1.77 1.43
C PRO A 357 -36.38 -0.90 1.80
N GLN A 358 -37.40 -1.53 2.39
CA GLN A 358 -38.62 -0.94 2.93
C GLN A 358 -38.62 -0.82 4.45
N THR A 359 -37.63 -1.41 5.15
CA THR A 359 -37.43 -1.23 6.61
C THR A 359 -35.99 -0.84 6.97
N PRO A 360 -35.75 -0.21 8.14
CA PRO A 360 -34.40 0.09 8.63
C PRO A 360 -33.48 -1.14 8.75
N GLU A 361 -34.05 -2.29 9.15
CA GLU A 361 -33.34 -3.58 9.27
C GLU A 361 -32.95 -4.13 7.89
N GLU A 362 -33.79 -3.91 6.87
CA GLU A 362 -33.44 -4.22 5.49
C GLU A 362 -32.30 -3.34 4.97
N TRP A 363 -32.27 -2.05 5.35
CA TRP A 363 -31.12 -1.17 5.05
C TRP A 363 -29.84 -1.62 5.75
N GLU A 364 -29.91 -2.06 7.00
CA GLU A 364 -28.76 -2.60 7.72
C GLU A 364 -28.22 -3.87 7.03
N ARG A 365 -29.11 -4.81 6.70
CA ARG A 365 -28.76 -6.03 5.97
C ARG A 365 -28.15 -5.71 4.60
N LEU A 366 -28.75 -4.79 3.86
CA LEU A 366 -28.22 -4.34 2.57
C LEU A 366 -26.84 -3.69 2.72
N THR A 367 -26.65 -2.87 3.76
CA THR A 367 -25.36 -2.20 4.05
C THR A 367 -24.26 -3.22 4.31
N LEU A 368 -24.51 -4.22 5.16
CA LEU A 368 -23.54 -5.28 5.45
C LEU A 368 -23.20 -6.12 4.21
N ARG A 369 -24.20 -6.43 3.39
CA ARG A 369 -23.99 -7.18 2.14
C ARG A 369 -23.23 -6.37 1.09
N ALA A 370 -23.51 -5.07 0.96
CA ALA A 370 -22.78 -4.19 0.06
C ALA A 370 -21.34 -3.94 0.51
N GLU A 371 -21.09 -3.83 1.81
CA GLU A 371 -19.74 -3.79 2.36
C GLU A 371 -18.97 -5.07 2.03
N ARG A 372 -19.61 -6.23 2.12
CA ARG A 372 -19.03 -7.51 1.70
C ARG A 372 -18.71 -7.53 0.21
N LEU A 373 -19.64 -7.14 -0.64
CA LEU A 373 -19.44 -7.02 -2.09
C LEU A 373 -18.27 -6.07 -2.43
N LYS A 374 -18.19 -4.93 -1.74
CA LYS A 374 -17.07 -3.97 -1.87
C LYS A 374 -15.74 -4.58 -1.44
N ASN A 375 -15.73 -5.31 -0.32
CA ASN A 375 -14.52 -5.99 0.16
C ASN A 375 -14.05 -7.04 -0.85
N VAL A 376 -14.98 -7.80 -1.45
CA VAL A 376 -14.67 -8.74 -2.53
C VAL A 376 -14.18 -8.04 -3.79
N ARG A 377 -14.79 -6.92 -4.21
CA ARG A 377 -14.28 -6.08 -5.31
C ARG A 377 -12.83 -5.67 -5.05
N ASN A 378 -12.54 -5.19 -3.85
CA ASN A 378 -11.21 -4.70 -3.49
C ASN A 378 -10.19 -5.83 -3.39
N SER A 379 -10.57 -6.99 -2.86
CA SER A 379 -9.68 -8.15 -2.77
C SER A 379 -9.48 -8.78 -4.15
N SER A 380 -10.53 -9.08 -4.91
CA SER A 380 -10.45 -9.81 -6.19
C SER A 380 -10.07 -8.95 -7.41
N ARG A 381 -10.23 -7.62 -7.32
CA ARG A 381 -10.16 -6.67 -8.44
C ARG A 381 -11.20 -6.90 -9.55
N ILE A 382 -12.19 -7.78 -9.35
CA ILE A 382 -13.26 -7.99 -10.32
C ILE A 382 -14.19 -6.76 -10.32
N PRO A 383 -14.64 -6.29 -11.50
CA PRO A 383 -15.66 -5.25 -11.61
C PRO A 383 -16.90 -5.50 -10.76
N LEU A 384 -17.38 -4.45 -10.12
CA LEU A 384 -18.50 -4.52 -9.19
C LEU A 384 -19.79 -4.99 -9.87
N ASP A 385 -20.05 -4.51 -11.08
CA ASP A 385 -21.19 -4.89 -11.89
C ASP A 385 -21.20 -6.39 -12.21
N LYS A 386 -20.02 -6.99 -12.38
CA LYS A 386 -19.87 -8.43 -12.63
C LYS A 386 -20.07 -9.28 -11.39
N LEU A 387 -19.50 -8.86 -10.27
CA LEU A 387 -19.72 -9.53 -8.99
C LEU A 387 -21.21 -9.50 -8.64
N TYR A 388 -21.87 -8.35 -8.81
CA TYR A 388 -23.29 -8.21 -8.58
C TYR A 388 -24.13 -9.04 -9.56
N LYS A 389 -23.82 -9.04 -10.86
CA LYS A 389 -24.56 -9.83 -11.85
C LYS A 389 -24.51 -11.34 -11.55
N GLN A 390 -23.41 -11.84 -10.97
CA GLN A 390 -23.27 -13.26 -10.66
C GLN A 390 -23.84 -13.65 -9.29
N TYR A 391 -23.61 -12.83 -8.26
CA TYR A 391 -23.90 -13.20 -6.87
C TYR A 391 -24.93 -12.30 -6.18
N GLY A 392 -25.37 -11.23 -6.85
CA GLY A 392 -26.10 -10.15 -6.22
C GLY A 392 -25.34 -9.57 -5.04
N PHE A 393 -26.05 -9.42 -3.91
CA PHE A 393 -25.49 -8.98 -2.64
C PHE A 393 -24.97 -10.14 -1.77
N ASP A 394 -25.20 -11.38 -2.17
CA ASP A 394 -24.90 -12.57 -1.38
C ASP A 394 -23.58 -13.23 -1.82
N VAL A 395 -22.56 -12.40 -2.06
CA VAL A 395 -21.22 -12.87 -2.47
C VAL A 395 -20.61 -13.80 -1.42
N PRO A 396 -20.02 -14.95 -1.83
CA PRO A 396 -19.37 -15.89 -0.91
C PRO A 396 -18.36 -15.22 0.04
N ARG A 397 -18.31 -15.66 1.30
CA ARG A 397 -17.32 -15.17 2.28
C ARG A 397 -15.99 -15.81 1.92
N ASN A 398 -14.90 -15.11 2.23
CA ASN A 398 -13.58 -15.72 2.28
C ASN A 398 -13.59 -16.73 3.45
N THR A 399 -13.78 -18.01 3.17
CA THR A 399 -13.74 -19.09 4.16
C THR A 399 -12.87 -20.23 3.64
N ALA A 400 -12.43 -21.12 4.54
CA ALA A 400 -11.74 -22.35 4.16
C ALA A 400 -12.55 -23.28 3.22
N GLN A 401 -13.85 -23.02 3.05
CA GLN A 401 -14.79 -23.75 2.19
C GLN A 401 -15.34 -22.87 1.03
N GLY A 402 -14.89 -21.62 0.90
CA GLY A 402 -15.39 -20.63 -0.06
C GLY A 402 -14.35 -20.22 -1.10
N GLU A 403 -14.69 -19.24 -1.96
CA GLU A 403 -13.74 -18.69 -2.94
C GLU A 403 -12.65 -17.88 -2.23
N ASP A 404 -11.38 -18.23 -2.46
CA ASP A 404 -10.24 -17.46 -1.96
C ASP A 404 -10.04 -16.22 -2.85
N TRP A 405 -10.65 -15.11 -2.44
CA TRP A 405 -10.61 -13.86 -3.19
C TRP A 405 -9.21 -13.25 -3.30
N TYR A 406 -8.26 -13.65 -2.44
CA TYR A 406 -6.86 -13.22 -2.58
C TYR A 406 -6.19 -13.96 -3.74
N ASN A 407 -6.40 -15.27 -3.86
CA ASN A 407 -5.94 -16.05 -5.02
C ASN A 407 -6.57 -15.50 -6.32
N VAL A 408 -7.85 -15.14 -6.27
CA VAL A 408 -8.51 -14.49 -7.43
C VAL A 408 -7.82 -13.17 -7.79
N SER A 409 -7.45 -12.35 -6.80
CA SER A 409 -6.66 -11.13 -7.02
C SER A 409 -5.33 -11.40 -7.72
N ASP A 410 -4.62 -12.41 -7.21
CA ASP A 410 -3.29 -12.77 -7.67
C ASP A 410 -3.36 -13.27 -9.12
N PHE A 411 -4.35 -14.12 -9.43
CA PHE A 411 -4.64 -14.56 -10.79
C PHE A 411 -5.02 -13.40 -11.71
N VAL A 412 -5.96 -12.53 -11.31
CA VAL A 412 -6.37 -11.37 -12.11
C VAL A 412 -5.20 -10.42 -12.39
N ARG A 413 -4.35 -10.19 -11.38
CA ARG A 413 -3.15 -9.37 -11.53
C ARG A 413 -2.17 -9.99 -12.51
N ASP A 414 -1.95 -11.30 -12.46
CA ASP A 414 -1.03 -11.98 -13.37
C ASP A 414 -1.61 -12.08 -14.79
N LEU A 415 -2.90 -12.39 -14.93
CA LEU A 415 -3.64 -12.34 -16.20
C LEU A 415 -3.45 -10.98 -16.87
N TYR A 416 -3.65 -9.90 -16.11
CA TYR A 416 -3.42 -8.53 -16.57
C TYR A 416 -1.97 -8.31 -16.98
N LYS A 417 -1.01 -8.61 -16.11
CA LYS A 417 0.41 -8.32 -16.37
C LYS A 417 0.89 -9.07 -17.61
N LYS A 418 0.52 -10.33 -17.76
CA LYS A 418 1.04 -11.21 -18.80
C LYS A 418 0.33 -11.04 -20.14
N MET A 419 -0.94 -10.63 -20.14
CA MET A 419 -1.69 -10.42 -21.40
C MET A 419 -1.86 -8.95 -21.78
N LEU A 420 -2.17 -8.06 -20.83
CA LEU A 420 -2.45 -6.66 -21.14
C LEU A 420 -1.19 -5.80 -21.26
N ALA A 421 -0.17 -6.01 -20.42
CA ALA A 421 1.04 -5.19 -20.52
C ALA A 421 1.75 -5.28 -21.89
N PRO A 422 1.84 -6.46 -22.56
CA PRO A 422 2.32 -6.54 -23.94
C PRO A 422 1.49 -5.70 -24.92
N ILE A 423 0.16 -5.76 -24.83
CA ILE A 423 -0.74 -4.98 -25.69
C ILE A 423 -0.54 -3.47 -25.47
N VAL A 424 -0.39 -3.03 -24.22
CA VAL A 424 -0.10 -1.63 -23.91
C VAL A 424 1.25 -1.22 -24.50
N THR A 425 2.27 -2.08 -24.39
CA THR A 425 3.61 -1.81 -24.94
C THR A 425 3.55 -1.67 -26.46
N GLU A 426 2.82 -2.55 -27.14
CA GLU A 426 2.61 -2.53 -28.58
C GLU A 426 1.90 -1.26 -29.04
N VAL A 427 0.77 -0.93 -28.42
CA VAL A 427 0.01 0.28 -28.78
C VAL A 427 0.81 1.55 -28.48
N ALA A 428 1.59 1.57 -27.38
CA ALA A 428 2.47 2.67 -27.08
C ALA A 428 3.61 2.79 -28.11
N ALA A 429 4.23 1.67 -28.52
CA ALA A 429 5.29 1.66 -29.52
C ALA A 429 4.79 2.03 -30.93
N GLU A 430 3.54 1.69 -31.28
CA GLU A 430 2.89 2.11 -32.52
C GLU A 430 2.48 3.59 -32.51
N SER A 431 2.37 4.20 -31.33
CA SER A 431 2.03 5.61 -31.20
C SER A 431 3.24 6.47 -31.56
N ALA A 432 3.15 7.20 -32.68
CA ALA A 432 4.24 8.04 -33.24
C ALA A 432 4.82 9.10 -32.27
N HIS A 433 4.22 9.26 -31.09
CA HIS A 433 4.57 10.29 -30.12
C HIS A 433 4.92 9.74 -28.73
N CYS A 434 5.10 8.43 -28.57
CA CYS A 434 5.51 7.84 -27.30
C CYS A 434 7.00 7.48 -27.32
N ASP A 435 7.82 8.36 -26.74
CA ASP A 435 9.29 8.19 -26.73
C ASP A 435 9.76 7.03 -25.84
N ASP A 436 8.94 6.62 -24.85
CA ASP A 436 9.26 5.54 -23.92
C ASP A 436 8.03 4.63 -23.70
N PRO A 437 7.83 3.64 -24.60
CA PRO A 437 6.75 2.65 -24.47
C PRO A 437 6.83 1.85 -23.17
N SER A 438 8.04 1.73 -22.60
CA SER A 438 8.24 1.03 -21.34
C SER A 438 7.62 1.82 -20.18
N ASN A 439 7.98 3.09 -20.02
CA ASN A 439 7.38 3.94 -19.00
C ASN A 439 5.85 4.08 -19.17
N ALA A 440 5.37 4.18 -20.41
CA ALA A 440 3.94 4.19 -20.69
C ALA A 440 3.24 2.91 -20.20
N THR A 441 3.84 1.75 -20.47
CA THR A 441 3.35 0.45 -19.97
C THR A 441 3.34 0.40 -18.44
N LEU A 442 4.41 0.86 -17.79
CA LEU A 442 4.46 0.93 -16.32
C LEU A 442 3.39 1.85 -15.73
N ALA A 443 3.08 2.97 -16.40
CA ALA A 443 2.07 3.91 -15.96
C ALA A 443 0.64 3.38 -16.13
N LEU A 444 0.38 2.66 -17.22
CA LEU A 444 -0.96 2.20 -17.58
C LEU A 444 -1.28 0.79 -17.06
N MET A 445 -0.29 -0.02 -16.65
CA MET A 445 -0.52 -1.40 -16.20
C MET A 445 -1.39 -1.54 -14.95
N ASP A 446 -1.56 -0.47 -14.18
CA ASP A 446 -2.41 -0.48 -13.00
C ASP A 446 -3.66 0.40 -13.18
N ASP A 447 -3.99 0.78 -14.43
CA ASP A 447 -5.15 1.62 -14.73
C ASP A 447 -6.47 0.85 -14.55
N PRO A 448 -7.37 1.29 -13.64
CA PRO A 448 -8.61 0.58 -13.35
C PRO A 448 -9.59 0.49 -14.53
N GLN A 449 -9.57 1.46 -15.45
CA GLN A 449 -10.50 1.45 -16.59
C GLN A 449 -10.05 0.44 -17.64
N LEU A 450 -8.74 0.33 -17.89
CA LEU A 450 -8.19 -0.71 -18.75
C LEU A 450 -8.39 -2.10 -18.14
N GLN A 451 -8.18 -2.25 -16.83
CA GLN A 451 -8.50 -3.48 -16.10
C GLN A 451 -9.98 -3.87 -16.24
N HIS A 452 -10.89 -2.91 -16.07
CA HIS A 452 -12.33 -3.12 -16.22
C HIS A 452 -12.69 -3.56 -17.64
N LYS A 453 -12.21 -2.84 -18.66
CA LYS A 453 -12.45 -3.20 -20.07
C LYS A 453 -11.89 -4.58 -20.40
N PHE A 454 -10.68 -4.92 -19.94
CA PHE A 454 -10.09 -6.24 -20.15
C PHE A 454 -10.89 -7.36 -19.50
N LEU A 455 -11.22 -7.21 -18.21
CA LEU A 455 -12.01 -8.20 -17.48
C LEU A 455 -13.46 -8.26 -17.98
N SER A 456 -13.93 -7.26 -18.75
CA SER A 456 -15.27 -7.26 -19.35
C SER A 456 -15.51 -8.45 -20.28
N MET A 457 -14.46 -9.06 -20.82
CA MET A 457 -14.53 -10.26 -21.66
C MET A 457 -14.81 -11.56 -20.90
N LEU A 458 -14.55 -11.60 -19.59
CA LEU A 458 -14.61 -12.83 -18.77
C LEU A 458 -15.75 -12.78 -17.74
N THR A 459 -16.50 -13.86 -17.58
CA THR A 459 -17.48 -13.94 -16.48
C THR A 459 -16.76 -14.11 -15.14
N THR A 460 -17.40 -13.72 -14.04
CA THR A 460 -16.83 -13.91 -12.70
C THR A 460 -16.53 -15.39 -12.43
N SER A 461 -17.41 -16.31 -12.85
CA SER A 461 -17.18 -17.76 -12.76
C SER A 461 -15.96 -18.24 -13.56
N GLN A 462 -15.71 -17.69 -14.76
CA GLN A 462 -14.51 -18.03 -15.53
C GLN A 462 -13.24 -17.56 -14.81
N ILE A 463 -13.28 -16.37 -14.20
CA ILE A 463 -12.16 -15.82 -13.43
C ILE A 463 -11.89 -16.67 -12.19
N THR A 464 -12.93 -17.03 -11.42
CA THR A 464 -12.74 -17.79 -10.17
C THR A 464 -12.29 -19.23 -10.45
N LYS A 465 -12.81 -19.86 -11.51
CA LYS A 465 -12.35 -21.17 -11.96
C LYS A 465 -10.90 -21.13 -12.46
N GLY A 466 -10.57 -20.18 -13.33
CA GLY A 466 -9.20 -20.00 -13.84
C GLY A 466 -8.20 -19.73 -12.72
N SER A 467 -8.60 -18.95 -11.71
CA SER A 467 -7.81 -18.75 -10.50
C SER A 467 -7.53 -20.06 -9.77
N LYS A 468 -8.51 -20.94 -9.62
CA LYS A 468 -8.30 -22.23 -8.96
C LYS A 468 -7.27 -23.08 -9.70
N ASP A 469 -7.46 -23.28 -11.00
CA ASP A 469 -6.53 -24.11 -11.79
C ASP A 469 -5.13 -23.51 -11.88
N TRP A 470 -5.04 -22.17 -11.93
CA TRP A 470 -3.77 -21.46 -11.87
C TRP A 470 -3.04 -21.73 -10.55
N HIS A 471 -3.74 -21.67 -9.42
CA HIS A 471 -3.13 -21.88 -8.10
C HIS A 471 -2.77 -23.34 -7.86
N ASP A 472 -3.57 -24.28 -8.37
CA ASP A 472 -3.27 -25.72 -8.36
C ASP A 472 -1.99 -26.05 -9.14
N ARG A 473 -1.60 -25.19 -10.11
CA ARG A 473 -0.41 -25.35 -10.96
C ARG A 473 0.61 -24.22 -10.80
N LEU A 474 0.52 -23.44 -9.73
CA LEU A 474 1.22 -22.14 -9.61
C LEU A 474 2.73 -22.26 -9.79
N GLN A 475 3.33 -23.32 -9.25
CA GLN A 475 4.78 -23.54 -9.35
C GLN A 475 5.18 -23.80 -10.80
N THR A 476 4.48 -24.69 -11.50
CA THR A 476 4.69 -24.97 -12.92
C THR A 476 4.55 -23.70 -13.77
N VAL A 477 3.47 -22.94 -13.53
CA VAL A 477 3.20 -21.71 -14.28
C VAL A 477 4.30 -20.66 -14.06
N ARG A 478 4.73 -20.45 -12.81
CA ARG A 478 5.83 -19.53 -12.50
C ARG A 478 7.14 -19.96 -13.14
N ALA A 479 7.42 -21.26 -13.11
CA ALA A 479 8.63 -21.82 -13.70
C ALA A 479 8.62 -21.60 -15.22
N GLN A 480 7.49 -21.88 -15.90
CA GLN A 480 7.33 -21.59 -17.33
C GLN A 480 7.56 -20.11 -17.65
N PHE A 481 6.91 -19.19 -16.93
CA PHE A 481 7.12 -17.75 -17.17
C PHE A 481 8.57 -17.32 -17.01
N ASN A 482 9.24 -17.77 -15.96
CA ASN A 482 10.63 -17.35 -15.75
C ASN A 482 11.55 -17.92 -16.84
N SER A 483 11.21 -19.09 -17.42
CA SER A 483 11.96 -19.68 -18.52
C SER A 483 11.86 -18.88 -19.83
N ILE A 484 10.77 -18.14 -20.05
CA ILE A 484 10.62 -17.29 -21.26
C ILE A 484 11.72 -16.23 -21.33
N SER A 485 12.11 -15.65 -20.18
CA SER A 485 13.17 -14.63 -20.13
C SER A 485 14.57 -15.16 -20.44
N ILE A 486 14.74 -16.47 -20.51
CA ILE A 486 16.02 -17.12 -20.78
C ILE A 486 16.04 -17.55 -22.26
N PRO A 487 17.00 -17.07 -23.07
CA PRO A 487 17.18 -17.50 -24.46
C PRO A 487 17.26 -19.03 -24.58
N SER A 488 16.75 -19.60 -25.68
CA SER A 488 16.75 -21.06 -25.92
C SER A 488 18.16 -21.65 -26.03
N ASP A 489 19.11 -20.86 -26.52
CA ASP A 489 20.54 -21.18 -26.64
C ASP A 489 21.36 -20.84 -25.39
N GLN A 490 20.72 -20.32 -24.32
CA GLN A 490 21.42 -19.97 -23.10
C GLN A 490 22.04 -21.22 -22.44
N THR A 491 23.32 -21.10 -22.12
CA THR A 491 24.08 -22.07 -21.33
C THR A 491 24.61 -21.44 -20.05
N TRP A 492 24.92 -22.27 -19.06
CA TRP A 492 25.56 -21.87 -17.80
C TRP A 492 26.64 -22.88 -17.39
N PRO A 493 27.64 -22.47 -16.58
CA PRO A 493 28.69 -23.39 -16.16
C PRO A 493 28.14 -24.56 -15.35
N ALA A 494 28.71 -25.76 -15.55
CA ALA A 494 28.41 -26.93 -14.74
C ALA A 494 28.86 -26.75 -13.30
N LEU A 495 28.13 -27.34 -12.35
CA LEU A 495 28.56 -27.43 -10.95
C LEU A 495 29.83 -28.30 -10.85
N VAL A 496 29.84 -29.42 -11.56
CA VAL A 496 30.97 -30.34 -11.75
C VAL A 496 30.87 -30.94 -13.16
N GLU A 497 31.99 -31.40 -13.71
CA GLU A 497 31.98 -32.17 -14.94
C GLU A 497 31.24 -33.51 -14.77
N PRO A 498 30.66 -34.09 -15.84
CA PRO A 498 29.98 -35.36 -15.76
C PRO A 498 30.88 -36.46 -15.18
N LEU A 499 30.34 -37.29 -14.28
CA LEU A 499 31.09 -38.31 -13.58
C LEU A 499 30.24 -39.53 -13.23
N THR A 500 30.91 -40.65 -12.95
CA THR A 500 30.27 -41.85 -12.43
C THR A 500 30.66 -42.04 -10.96
N ALA A 501 29.65 -42.14 -10.09
CA ALA A 501 29.85 -42.41 -8.67
C ALA A 501 30.40 -43.84 -8.44
N PRO A 502 31.00 -44.13 -7.27
CA PRO A 502 31.60 -45.44 -6.98
C PRO A 502 30.67 -46.65 -7.14
N ASN A 503 29.36 -46.46 -7.04
CA ASN A 503 28.35 -47.50 -7.22
C ASN A 503 27.75 -47.55 -8.64
N GLY A 504 28.36 -46.86 -9.62
CA GLY A 504 28.00 -46.94 -11.03
C GLY A 504 26.92 -45.94 -11.49
N VAL A 505 26.39 -45.09 -10.61
CA VAL A 505 25.43 -44.04 -11.01
C VAL A 505 26.15 -42.93 -11.77
N TYR A 506 25.69 -42.62 -12.98
CA TYR A 506 26.16 -41.50 -13.77
C TYR A 506 25.45 -40.21 -13.33
N ILE A 507 26.22 -39.12 -13.21
CA ILE A 507 25.77 -37.80 -12.76
C ILE A 507 26.21 -36.77 -13.80
N GLU A 508 25.26 -35.95 -14.27
CA GLU A 508 25.52 -34.89 -15.25
C GLU A 508 24.79 -33.60 -14.85
N ALA A 509 25.51 -32.47 -14.85
CA ALA A 509 24.89 -31.18 -14.65
C ALA A 509 24.14 -30.73 -15.92
N LEU A 510 22.87 -30.36 -15.77
CA LEU A 510 22.07 -29.80 -16.85
C LEU A 510 22.39 -28.32 -17.02
N THR A 511 23.16 -28.00 -18.05
CA THR A 511 23.84 -26.71 -18.24
C THR A 511 23.22 -25.81 -19.31
N SER A 512 22.07 -26.17 -19.85
CA SER A 512 21.40 -25.37 -20.89
C SER A 512 19.89 -25.50 -20.78
N LYS A 513 19.16 -24.50 -21.32
CA LYS A 513 17.69 -24.54 -21.40
C LYS A 513 17.21 -25.77 -22.17
N ALA A 514 17.84 -26.06 -23.32
CA ALA A 514 17.56 -27.26 -24.12
C ALA A 514 17.81 -28.58 -23.35
N ALA A 515 18.81 -28.65 -22.48
CA ALA A 515 19.02 -29.83 -21.63
C ALA A 515 17.90 -30.00 -20.59
N LEU A 516 17.41 -28.91 -19.99
CA LEU A 516 16.28 -28.96 -19.07
C LEU A 516 14.95 -29.32 -19.78
N GLU A 517 14.78 -28.92 -21.04
CA GLU A 517 13.64 -29.33 -21.89
C GLU A 517 13.63 -30.84 -22.09
N LYS A 518 14.75 -31.39 -22.58
CA LYS A 518 14.92 -32.84 -22.78
C LYS A 518 14.71 -33.63 -21.49
N GLU A 519 15.25 -33.12 -20.37
CA GLU A 519 15.03 -33.75 -19.07
C GLU A 519 13.55 -33.74 -18.68
N SER A 520 12.82 -32.66 -18.97
CA SER A 520 11.38 -32.57 -18.66
C SER A 520 10.57 -33.58 -19.46
N GLU A 521 10.91 -33.77 -20.74
CA GLU A 521 10.29 -34.79 -21.60
C GLU A 521 10.59 -36.20 -21.09
N LEU A 522 11.83 -36.46 -20.68
CA LEU A 522 12.26 -37.75 -20.15
C LEU A 522 11.57 -38.09 -18.82
N MET A 523 11.46 -37.11 -17.93
CA MET A 523 11.03 -37.30 -16.55
C MET A 523 9.54 -37.04 -16.32
N ASP A 524 8.83 -36.52 -17.32
CA ASP A 524 7.43 -36.08 -17.29
C ASP A 524 7.07 -35.27 -16.02
N HIS A 525 7.93 -34.31 -15.72
CA HIS A 525 7.75 -33.30 -14.68
C HIS A 525 8.51 -32.01 -15.02
N CYS A 526 8.20 -30.93 -14.31
CA CYS A 526 8.46 -29.56 -14.76
C CYS A 526 9.90 -29.04 -14.54
N VAL A 527 10.93 -29.73 -15.04
CA VAL A 527 12.35 -29.31 -14.89
C VAL A 527 12.70 -28.08 -15.74
N HIS A 528 12.06 -27.93 -16.90
CA HIS A 528 12.33 -26.90 -17.90
C HIS A 528 12.21 -25.48 -17.33
N GLY A 529 11.22 -25.28 -16.46
CA GLY A 529 10.94 -23.97 -15.89
C GLY A 529 11.98 -23.45 -14.88
N TYR A 530 13.04 -24.21 -14.63
CA TYR A 530 14.09 -23.84 -13.69
C TYR A 530 15.31 -23.17 -14.34
N SER A 531 15.31 -22.97 -15.66
CA SER A 531 16.39 -22.27 -16.39
C SER A 531 16.76 -20.93 -15.73
N SER A 532 15.77 -20.13 -15.33
CA SER A 532 16.01 -18.88 -14.61
C SER A 532 16.66 -19.08 -13.24
N ASN A 533 16.35 -20.17 -12.55
CA ASN A 533 16.94 -20.46 -11.24
C ASN A 533 18.40 -20.86 -11.37
N CYS A 534 18.74 -21.60 -12.43
CA CYS A 534 20.11 -21.96 -12.76
C CYS A 534 20.96 -20.73 -13.11
N VAL A 535 20.40 -19.83 -13.91
CA VAL A 535 21.09 -18.63 -14.37
C VAL A 535 21.20 -17.55 -13.28
N LEU A 536 20.14 -17.34 -12.49
CA LEU A 536 20.03 -16.16 -11.61
C LEU A 536 19.99 -16.48 -10.10
N ARG A 537 19.69 -17.72 -9.68
CA ARG A 537 19.29 -18.02 -8.27
C ARG A 537 20.06 -19.13 -7.59
N ASN A 538 21.32 -19.35 -7.98
CA ASN A 538 22.23 -20.30 -7.33
C ASN A 538 21.70 -21.75 -7.34
N SER A 539 20.82 -22.09 -8.29
CA SER A 539 20.29 -23.46 -8.42
C SER A 539 21.15 -24.26 -9.40
N HIS A 540 21.35 -25.55 -9.13
CA HIS A 540 22.05 -26.48 -9.98
C HIS A 540 21.19 -27.71 -10.13
N ILE A 541 20.88 -28.07 -11.37
CA ILE A 541 20.07 -29.23 -11.67
C ILE A 541 20.96 -30.31 -12.26
N LEU A 542 20.87 -31.51 -11.71
CA LEU A 542 21.68 -32.63 -12.11
C LEU A 542 20.79 -33.82 -12.49
N HIS A 543 21.10 -34.42 -13.62
CA HIS A 543 20.57 -35.72 -14.02
C HIS A 543 21.37 -36.84 -13.36
N PHE A 544 20.66 -37.84 -12.85
CA PHE A 544 21.21 -39.07 -12.31
C PHE A 544 20.64 -40.21 -13.15
N SER A 545 21.51 -41.08 -13.67
CA SER A 545 21.09 -42.32 -14.34
C SER A 545 21.85 -43.53 -13.82
N TYR A 546 21.13 -44.64 -13.70
CA TYR A 546 21.70 -45.92 -13.29
C TYR A 546 21.05 -47.06 -14.03
N GLN A 547 21.87 -47.94 -14.58
CA GLN A 547 21.41 -49.19 -15.18
C GLN A 547 22.15 -50.33 -14.50
N ASP A 548 21.41 -51.20 -13.82
CA ASP A 548 21.99 -52.43 -13.27
C ASP A 548 22.41 -53.35 -14.44
N ALA A 549 23.59 -53.94 -14.34
CA ALA A 549 24.24 -54.68 -15.42
C ALA A 549 23.37 -55.89 -15.86
N GLY A 550 22.51 -55.65 -16.86
CA GLY A 550 21.58 -56.63 -17.42
C GLY A 550 20.26 -56.84 -16.65
N LYS A 551 19.91 -55.99 -15.67
CA LYS A 551 18.74 -56.19 -14.81
C LYS A 551 17.83 -54.96 -14.74
N GLY A 552 17.02 -54.76 -15.78
CA GLY A 552 15.86 -53.87 -15.74
C GLY A 552 16.03 -52.52 -16.46
N PRO A 553 14.99 -51.66 -16.37
CA PRO A 553 14.99 -50.35 -17.00
C PRO A 553 15.98 -49.39 -16.33
N THR A 554 16.51 -48.44 -17.10
CA THR A 554 17.34 -47.36 -16.57
C THR A 554 16.56 -46.56 -15.54
N LEU A 555 17.14 -46.39 -14.35
CA LEU A 555 16.59 -45.57 -13.29
C LEU A 555 17.08 -44.14 -13.49
N HIS A 556 16.16 -43.18 -13.49
CA HIS A 556 16.47 -41.76 -13.65
C HIS A 556 16.05 -40.96 -12.42
N GLY A 557 16.76 -39.88 -12.13
CA GLY A 557 16.41 -38.91 -11.11
C GLY A 557 17.00 -37.54 -11.39
N THR A 558 16.29 -36.49 -10.99
CA THR A 558 16.73 -35.10 -11.15
C THR A 558 16.91 -34.43 -9.79
N LEU A 559 18.15 -34.09 -9.45
CA LEU A 559 18.53 -33.46 -8.19
C LEU A 559 18.67 -31.94 -8.37
N GLU A 560 17.92 -31.17 -7.59
CA GLU A 560 18.11 -29.72 -7.47
C GLU A 560 18.94 -29.42 -6.22
N LEU A 561 20.08 -28.77 -6.43
CA LEU A 561 20.95 -28.24 -5.38
C LEU A 561 20.93 -26.72 -5.41
N LYS A 562 21.09 -26.11 -4.24
CA LYS A 562 21.31 -24.67 -4.11
C LYS A 562 22.63 -24.40 -3.43
N ASP A 563 23.45 -23.49 -3.96
CA ASP A 563 24.64 -23.04 -3.24
C ASP A 563 24.35 -21.90 -2.26
N GLU A 564 24.99 -21.98 -1.09
CA GLU A 564 24.84 -21.05 0.03
C GLU A 564 26.21 -20.78 0.67
N GLU A 565 26.38 -19.59 1.25
CA GLU A 565 27.57 -19.25 2.03
C GLU A 565 27.35 -19.55 3.52
N ARG A 566 28.21 -20.38 4.10
CA ARG A 566 28.28 -20.63 5.55
C ARG A 566 29.64 -20.20 6.09
N GLY A 567 29.68 -19.00 6.65
CA GLY A 567 30.92 -18.39 7.11
C GLY A 567 31.80 -18.00 5.93
N LYS A 568 32.97 -18.62 5.79
CA LYS A 568 33.90 -18.42 4.66
C LYS A 568 33.81 -19.51 3.60
N GLN A 569 33.00 -20.55 3.82
CA GLN A 569 32.87 -21.69 2.91
C GLN A 569 31.58 -21.56 2.11
N ARG A 570 31.66 -21.82 0.80
CA ARG A 570 30.48 -22.02 -0.05
C ARG A 570 30.17 -23.52 -0.09
N ILE A 571 28.90 -23.86 0.11
CA ILE A 571 28.42 -25.25 0.17
C ILE A 571 27.18 -25.41 -0.71
N VAL A 572 26.83 -26.66 -1.04
CA VAL A 572 25.55 -27.00 -1.67
C VAL A 572 24.60 -27.65 -0.68
N VAL A 573 23.31 -27.32 -0.81
CA VAL A 573 22.21 -27.91 -0.04
C VAL A 573 21.15 -28.49 -1.00
N LYS A 574 20.62 -29.67 -0.65
CA LYS A 574 19.52 -30.28 -1.41
C LYS A 574 18.25 -29.45 -1.29
N GLN A 575 17.69 -29.01 -2.41
CA GLN A 575 16.34 -28.44 -2.47
C GLN A 575 15.32 -29.54 -2.75
N GLN A 576 15.54 -30.34 -3.78
CA GLN A 576 14.59 -31.35 -4.24
C GLN A 576 15.33 -32.51 -4.93
N PHE A 577 14.79 -33.74 -4.83
CA PHE A 577 15.25 -34.87 -5.63
C PHE A 577 14.05 -35.72 -6.02
N GLN A 578 13.78 -35.85 -7.33
CA GLN A 578 12.59 -36.51 -7.85
C GLN A 578 12.93 -37.48 -8.97
N ALA A 579 12.15 -38.55 -9.09
CA ALA A 579 12.14 -39.44 -10.24
C ALA A 579 10.98 -39.08 -11.19
N TYR A 580 10.81 -39.91 -12.22
CA TYR A 580 9.71 -39.84 -13.19
C TYR A 580 8.36 -39.56 -12.51
N HIS A 581 7.59 -38.59 -13.02
CA HIS A 581 6.33 -38.10 -12.46
C HIS A 581 6.39 -37.57 -11.02
N ASN A 582 7.51 -36.96 -10.60
CA ASN A 582 7.71 -36.51 -9.22
C ASN A 582 7.59 -37.63 -8.17
N HIS A 583 7.90 -38.86 -8.56
CA HIS A 583 8.01 -39.96 -7.62
C HIS A 583 9.30 -39.89 -6.81
N THR A 584 9.36 -40.66 -5.73
CA THR A 584 10.58 -40.78 -4.93
C THR A 584 11.67 -41.53 -5.73
N PRO A 585 12.91 -41.01 -5.83
CA PRO A 585 14.01 -41.70 -6.50
C PRO A 585 14.34 -43.06 -5.89
N ALA A 586 14.88 -43.96 -6.70
CA ALA A 586 15.32 -45.27 -6.22
C ALA A 586 16.40 -45.14 -5.11
N PRO A 587 16.47 -46.06 -4.14
CA PRO A 587 17.41 -45.97 -3.02
C PRO A 587 18.87 -45.79 -3.44
N VAL A 588 19.30 -46.48 -4.49
CA VAL A 588 20.67 -46.35 -5.06
C VAL A 588 20.97 -44.93 -5.51
N LEU A 589 19.99 -44.22 -6.09
CA LEU A 589 20.16 -42.83 -6.51
C LEU A 589 20.20 -41.89 -5.29
N GLN A 590 19.35 -42.15 -4.28
CA GLN A 590 19.33 -41.35 -3.04
C GLN A 590 20.65 -41.43 -2.26
N GLU A 591 21.25 -42.62 -2.20
CA GLU A 591 22.56 -42.83 -1.58
C GLU A 591 23.64 -42.00 -2.29
N VAL A 592 23.65 -42.03 -3.62
CA VAL A 592 24.62 -41.25 -4.41
C VAL A 592 24.40 -39.76 -4.30
N ALA A 593 23.15 -39.29 -4.28
CA ALA A 593 22.86 -37.87 -4.08
C ALA A 593 23.41 -37.38 -2.73
N LYS A 594 23.30 -38.20 -1.67
CA LYS A 594 23.90 -37.89 -0.37
C LYS A 594 25.42 -37.87 -0.45
N TRP A 595 26.04 -38.91 -1.00
CA TRP A 595 27.50 -39.00 -1.19
C TRP A 595 28.03 -37.80 -2.00
N PHE A 596 27.37 -37.45 -3.08
CA PHE A 596 27.75 -36.38 -3.99
C PHE A 596 27.77 -35.01 -3.29
N ILE A 597 26.71 -34.69 -2.54
CA ILE A 597 26.64 -33.47 -1.72
C ILE A 597 27.76 -33.45 -0.67
N GLU A 598 28.03 -34.58 -0.01
CA GLU A 598 29.11 -34.71 0.96
C GLU A 598 30.49 -34.50 0.34
N GLN A 599 30.74 -35.03 -0.87
CA GLN A 599 32.02 -34.83 -1.55
C GLN A 599 32.25 -33.39 -1.99
N ILE A 600 31.23 -32.70 -2.52
CA ILE A 600 31.33 -31.27 -2.86
C ILE A 600 31.60 -30.44 -1.60
N ASN A 601 30.82 -30.67 -0.54
CA ASN A 601 30.95 -29.90 0.70
C ASN A 601 32.25 -30.20 1.48
N ALA A 602 32.86 -31.36 1.23
CA ALA A 602 34.18 -31.71 1.74
C ALA A 602 35.34 -31.28 0.83
N ASP A 603 35.07 -30.55 -0.26
CA ASP A 603 36.04 -30.10 -1.27
C ASP A 603 36.82 -31.26 -1.94
N LYS A 604 36.20 -32.44 -1.99
CA LYS A 604 36.74 -33.64 -2.66
C LYS A 604 36.32 -33.73 -4.12
N LEU A 605 35.18 -33.14 -4.46
CA LEU A 605 34.79 -32.85 -5.84
C LEU A 605 34.98 -31.34 -6.07
N PRO A 606 36.01 -30.93 -6.83
CA PRO A 606 36.33 -29.52 -7.00
C PRO A 606 35.23 -28.80 -7.80
N VAL A 607 34.79 -27.66 -7.29
CA VAL A 607 33.81 -26.78 -7.94
C VAL A 607 34.48 -25.44 -8.27
N ASP A 608 34.39 -25.00 -9.53
CA ASP A 608 34.83 -23.67 -9.93
C ASP A 608 33.78 -22.61 -9.55
N TRP A 609 33.77 -22.25 -8.27
CA TRP A 609 32.87 -21.24 -7.71
C TRP A 609 33.03 -19.87 -8.38
N HIS A 610 34.25 -19.54 -8.84
CA HIS A 610 34.52 -18.26 -9.47
C HIS A 610 33.85 -18.17 -10.84
N LYS A 611 33.99 -19.21 -11.67
CA LYS A 611 33.35 -19.30 -12.98
C LYS A 611 31.82 -19.21 -12.87
N LEU A 612 31.23 -19.91 -11.90
CA LEU A 612 29.80 -19.83 -11.61
C LEU A 612 29.37 -18.41 -11.24
N GLU A 613 30.12 -17.71 -10.39
CA GLU A 613 29.79 -16.36 -9.96
C GLU A 613 29.94 -15.31 -11.07
N VAL A 614 30.97 -15.44 -11.90
CA VAL A 614 31.16 -14.56 -13.08
C VAL A 614 30.01 -14.70 -14.06
N ALA A 615 29.62 -15.93 -14.40
CA ALA A 615 28.51 -16.19 -15.31
C ALA A 615 27.18 -15.64 -14.75
N ARG A 616 26.91 -15.85 -13.46
CA ARG A 616 25.72 -15.28 -12.80
C ARG A 616 25.70 -13.77 -12.84
N ARG A 617 26.83 -13.12 -12.57
CA ARG A 617 26.92 -11.65 -12.60
C ARG A 617 26.63 -11.12 -13.99
N GLN A 618 27.17 -11.75 -15.04
CA GLN A 618 26.90 -11.38 -16.42
C GLN A 618 25.41 -11.51 -16.77
N ALA A 619 24.79 -12.65 -16.44
CA ALA A 619 23.38 -12.86 -16.69
C ALA A 619 22.49 -11.91 -15.87
N GLN A 620 22.87 -11.61 -14.63
CA GLN A 620 22.16 -10.66 -13.77
C GLN A 620 22.26 -9.23 -14.30
N GLU A 621 23.42 -8.81 -14.83
CA GLU A 621 23.61 -7.51 -15.47
C GLU A 621 22.73 -7.36 -16.71
N GLU A 622 22.63 -8.41 -17.52
CA GLU A 622 21.76 -8.45 -18.69
C GLU A 622 20.27 -8.40 -18.31
N TYR A 623 19.86 -9.24 -17.36
CA TYR A 623 18.52 -9.23 -16.79
C TYR A 623 18.16 -7.85 -16.21
N ASN A 624 19.08 -7.18 -15.53
CA ASN A 624 18.85 -5.86 -14.92
C ASN A 624 18.64 -4.73 -15.95
N LYS A 625 19.04 -4.89 -17.22
CA LYS A 625 18.85 -3.88 -18.26
C LYS A 625 17.37 -3.73 -18.67
N ASN A 626 16.56 -4.78 -18.54
CA ASN A 626 15.15 -4.76 -19.01
C ASN A 626 14.17 -4.80 -17.82
N GLN A 627 13.90 -3.62 -17.24
CA GLN A 627 13.03 -3.49 -16.05
C GLN A 627 11.62 -4.04 -16.27
N ILE A 628 11.09 -3.93 -17.50
CA ILE A 628 9.78 -4.48 -17.84
C ILE A 628 9.83 -6.00 -17.89
N ALA A 629 10.84 -6.57 -18.54
CA ALA A 629 11.03 -8.01 -18.53
C ALA A 629 11.11 -8.56 -17.11
N ASN A 630 11.76 -7.86 -16.20
CA ASN A 630 11.86 -8.28 -14.80
C ASN A 630 10.51 -8.27 -14.07
N ARG A 631 9.64 -7.31 -14.42
CA ARG A 631 8.31 -7.17 -13.83
C ARG A 631 7.29 -8.13 -14.44
N LEU A 632 7.47 -8.49 -15.70
CA LEU A 632 6.58 -9.35 -16.48
C LEU A 632 7.09 -10.78 -16.61
N GLY A 633 8.32 -11.07 -16.21
CA GLY A 633 8.97 -12.38 -16.36
C GLY A 633 9.41 -12.73 -17.79
N PHE A 634 9.24 -11.84 -18.77
CA PHE A 634 9.64 -12.06 -20.16
C PHE A 634 9.81 -10.73 -20.90
N ASP A 635 10.61 -10.71 -21.96
CA ASP A 635 10.80 -9.51 -22.77
C ASP A 635 9.56 -9.23 -23.66
N VAL A 636 8.88 -8.12 -23.40
CA VAL A 636 7.70 -7.70 -24.17
C VAL A 636 8.02 -7.28 -25.60
N TYR A 637 9.28 -6.96 -25.90
CA TYR A 637 9.67 -6.61 -27.26
C TYR A 637 9.93 -7.86 -28.11
N ASN A 638 10.17 -9.02 -27.49
CA ASN A 638 10.32 -10.28 -28.18
C ASN A 638 8.93 -10.87 -28.57
N PRO A 639 8.61 -11.03 -29.87
CA PRO A 639 7.34 -11.62 -30.32
C PRO A 639 7.10 -13.05 -29.83
N GLU A 640 8.13 -13.91 -29.87
CA GLU A 640 8.02 -15.31 -29.44
C GLU A 640 7.73 -15.40 -27.95
N ALA A 641 8.41 -14.57 -27.15
CA ALA A 641 8.19 -14.49 -25.71
C ALA A 641 6.76 -14.06 -25.35
N ARG A 642 6.19 -13.12 -26.11
CA ARG A 642 4.79 -12.68 -25.94
C ARG A 642 3.81 -13.80 -26.29
N GLU A 643 4.05 -14.53 -27.36
CA GLU A 643 3.19 -15.63 -27.78
C GLU A 643 3.24 -16.79 -26.79
N GLU A 644 4.44 -17.14 -26.31
CA GLU A 644 4.62 -18.16 -25.27
C GLU A 644 3.90 -17.74 -23.97
N ALA A 645 4.10 -16.49 -23.53
CA ALA A 645 3.43 -15.96 -22.36
C ALA A 645 1.90 -16.00 -22.49
N TYR A 646 1.38 -15.62 -23.66
CA TYR A 646 -0.05 -15.73 -23.97
C TYR A 646 -0.54 -17.18 -23.88
N SER A 647 0.17 -18.12 -24.51
CA SER A 647 -0.20 -19.54 -24.53
C SER A 647 -0.25 -20.17 -23.13
N ILE A 648 0.61 -19.74 -22.20
CA ILE A 648 0.58 -20.20 -20.81
C ILE A 648 -0.70 -19.69 -20.13
N VAL A 649 -0.98 -18.39 -20.24
CA VAL A 649 -2.15 -17.78 -19.58
C VAL A 649 -3.47 -18.30 -20.18
N GLN A 650 -3.53 -18.47 -21.49
CA GLN A 650 -4.71 -18.89 -22.23
C GLN A 650 -5.28 -20.22 -21.72
N ARG A 651 -4.43 -21.13 -21.23
CA ARG A 651 -4.84 -22.43 -20.64
C ARG A 651 -5.71 -22.29 -19.39
N PHE A 652 -5.65 -21.13 -18.73
CA PHE A 652 -6.45 -20.81 -17.55
C PHE A 652 -7.64 -19.91 -17.86
N CYS A 653 -7.80 -19.52 -19.13
CA CYS A 653 -9.01 -18.92 -19.63
C CYS A 653 -10.05 -20.01 -19.93
N TYR A 654 -11.33 -19.64 -19.93
CA TYR A 654 -12.44 -20.58 -20.11
C TYR A 654 -13.38 -20.16 -21.25
N GLY A 655 -14.12 -21.13 -21.78
CA GLY A 655 -15.16 -20.90 -22.78
C GLY A 655 -14.59 -20.51 -24.15
N ALA A 656 -15.16 -19.48 -24.78
CA ALA A 656 -14.70 -19.01 -26.08
C ALA A 656 -13.26 -18.45 -26.04
N MET A 657 -12.85 -17.88 -24.90
CA MET A 657 -11.55 -17.22 -24.75
C MET A 657 -10.37 -18.20 -24.77
N SER A 658 -10.56 -19.44 -24.31
CA SER A 658 -9.50 -20.45 -24.32
C SER A 658 -9.17 -20.98 -25.73
N LYS A 659 -9.92 -20.52 -26.75
CA LYS A 659 -9.79 -20.96 -28.15
C LYS A 659 -9.30 -19.85 -29.08
N LEU A 660 -9.20 -18.61 -28.60
CA LEU A 660 -8.73 -17.49 -29.42
C LEU A 660 -7.21 -17.51 -29.42
N ASP A 661 -6.59 -17.43 -30.59
CA ASP A 661 -5.18 -17.05 -30.67
C ASP A 661 -4.97 -15.62 -30.12
N ARG A 662 -3.70 -15.20 -30.00
CA ARG A 662 -3.38 -13.90 -29.42
C ARG A 662 -3.96 -12.74 -30.24
N GLU A 663 -3.96 -12.83 -31.57
CA GLU A 663 -4.46 -11.75 -32.42
C GLU A 663 -5.97 -11.57 -32.30
N ASP A 664 -6.72 -12.67 -32.36
CA ASP A 664 -8.17 -12.66 -32.22
C ASP A 664 -8.60 -12.26 -30.80
N PHE A 665 -7.80 -12.62 -29.80
CA PHE A 665 -7.97 -12.11 -28.45
C PHE A 665 -7.83 -10.58 -28.40
N ILE A 666 -6.77 -10.02 -28.98
CA ILE A 666 -6.53 -8.56 -29.00
C ILE A 666 -7.66 -7.84 -29.72
N LYS A 667 -8.09 -8.34 -30.89
CA LYS A 667 -9.23 -7.80 -31.65
C LYS A 667 -10.51 -7.80 -30.82
N ARG A 668 -10.81 -8.91 -30.15
CA ARG A 668 -12.01 -9.05 -29.32
C ARG A 668 -11.97 -8.17 -28.07
N ALA A 669 -10.78 -7.97 -27.50
CA ALA A 669 -10.60 -7.10 -26.34
C ALA A 669 -10.84 -5.62 -26.66
N ASP A 670 -10.62 -5.23 -27.92
CA ASP A 670 -10.82 -3.86 -28.42
C ASP A 670 -10.13 -2.81 -27.52
N LEU A 671 -8.95 -3.14 -26.99
CA LEU A 671 -8.31 -2.30 -25.97
C LEU A 671 -7.59 -1.10 -26.55
N LYS A 672 -7.20 -1.16 -27.84
CA LYS A 672 -6.39 -0.14 -28.50
C LYS A 672 -6.95 1.29 -28.35
N PRO A 673 -8.23 1.59 -28.66
CA PRO A 673 -8.76 2.95 -28.50
C PRO A 673 -8.71 3.46 -27.05
N ALA A 674 -8.94 2.57 -26.08
CA ALA A 674 -8.90 2.92 -24.66
C ALA A 674 -7.46 3.19 -24.18
N ILE A 675 -6.49 2.43 -24.68
CA ILE A 675 -5.06 2.64 -24.39
C ILE A 675 -4.59 3.96 -25.00
N GLU A 676 -4.89 4.24 -26.27
CA GLU A 676 -4.54 5.49 -26.94
C GLU A 676 -5.13 6.72 -26.22
N GLN A 677 -6.40 6.64 -25.81
CA GLN A 677 -7.02 7.68 -25.00
C GLN A 677 -6.26 7.89 -23.68
N LYS A 678 -5.86 6.82 -23.00
CA LYS A 678 -5.14 6.90 -21.72
C LYS A 678 -3.72 7.43 -21.86
N LEU A 679 -3.03 7.09 -22.95
CA LEU A 679 -1.73 7.67 -23.28
C LEU A 679 -1.84 9.20 -23.38
N LYS A 680 -2.85 9.68 -24.11
CA LYS A 680 -3.13 11.13 -24.26
C LYS A 680 -3.51 11.81 -22.95
N GLU A 681 -4.43 11.22 -22.17
CA GLU A 681 -4.88 11.77 -20.88
C GLU A 681 -3.75 11.94 -19.87
N ARG A 682 -2.72 11.08 -19.94
CA ARG A 682 -1.56 11.12 -19.02
C ARG A 682 -0.37 11.90 -19.56
N GLY A 683 -0.48 12.49 -20.76
CA GLY A 683 0.64 13.20 -21.40
C GLY A 683 1.83 12.28 -21.69
N LEU A 684 1.57 10.99 -21.96
CA LEU A 684 2.60 10.00 -22.34
C LEU A 684 2.84 9.99 -23.86
N THR A 685 2.09 10.82 -24.58
CA THR A 685 2.31 11.13 -25.98
C THR A 685 2.52 12.64 -26.14
N HIS A 686 3.49 13.02 -26.96
CA HIS A 686 3.65 14.40 -27.40
C HIS A 686 2.53 14.73 -28.41
N VAL A 687 1.81 15.84 -28.20
CA VAL A 687 0.79 16.32 -29.16
C VAL A 687 1.46 17.21 -30.20
#